data_AF-A0A9D7KVJ1-F1
#
_entry.id   AF-A0A9D7KVJ1-F1
#
_cell.length_a   1.000
_cell.length_b   1.000
_cell.length_c   1.000
_cell.angle_alpha   90.00
_cell.angle_beta   90.00
_cell.angle_gamma   90.00
#
_symmetry.space_group_name_H-M   'P 1'
#
loop_
_entity.id
_entity.type
_entity.pdbx_description
1 polymer ?
#
loop_
_entity_poly.entity_id
_entity_poly.type
_entity_poly.pdbx_seq_one_letter_code
_entity_poly.pdbx_strand_id
1 'polypeptide(L)'
;MAVLLFCISANYSQIIGSNLFLKGQFVEVGINQCGAFGSGSLPPAADDFHANPGLTGLGFVADWESDGWDTGTPDYCGDYFVPGTPVEGWQVQIGATTWINTDQNCFPDEIPGDVAEYSYSGGVYTGTWEGSIASADLSITQITTLPEDKLYFVTRILFCNDGDEPLEDVYYMRNVDPDNDQPWSGDFTTDNEIVYQPPADEQALVASEGLTYGCFLGLGARDTLARVSYGNFGTGDGDPEDVWNGTGGYESSGSEVGDIATSIAFYIPVINPGECKCVAFAYILNISDLEEALEATVTYNLTANDVSVASGGSYTICNPGDPVTLEVLGADDYLWTWTPSEHLNIDTGISVIATVDETTTFTAVGVGGFCGDATINVTIYVDNDEFSDAGLDEDICIGSSTTLNGNGGSAEDIYLWSPSLGLSDPNIANPVASPTTTTAYTLTTYDTLGCPAYSAVLVTVNPLPNINAGANEAICVDGQIELEATGGVSYVWTPAIGLSNPNIANPICTVDDETIYTVTGTDVNGCVNTDEMTVTVNYLPEVTATASPYTIDVFLDETTQLDVTTGGVIFSWSPVDGLSDPNIQSPIAQPQDTLIYTVTVTDAQGCVNTDTVVVYVIGELNVLLPNAFSPNGDGVNDYYYPAVSGSGDLEYYAIYNRWGEILFENSAPNTADGSNGWDGTWNGKEAEVGSYVVIARAKKSFDDAVQSINGTFVLIR
;
A
#
# COMPACT_ATOMS: atom_id res chain seq x y z
N MET A 1 -42.22 -28.59 -70.79
CA MET A 1 -43.48 -28.33 -70.08
C MET A 1 -43.12 -28.29 -68.61
N ALA A 2 -42.61 -27.14 -68.14
CA ALA A 2 -42.29 -26.90 -66.74
C ALA A 2 -43.45 -26.09 -66.18
N VAL A 3 -44.11 -26.65 -65.18
CA VAL A 3 -45.23 -26.03 -64.47
C VAL A 3 -44.63 -24.88 -63.66
N LEU A 4 -44.98 -23.65 -64.00
CA LEU A 4 -44.86 -22.50 -63.10
C LEU A 4 -45.74 -22.82 -61.89
N LEU A 5 -45.12 -23.10 -60.75
CA LEU A 5 -45.78 -22.97 -59.46
C LEU A 5 -45.75 -21.48 -59.15
N PHE A 6 -46.87 -20.79 -59.37
CA PHE A 6 -47.10 -19.49 -58.76
C PHE A 6 -47.20 -19.75 -57.25
N CYS A 7 -46.14 -19.44 -56.52
CA CYS A 7 -46.29 -19.13 -55.10
C CYS A 7 -47.08 -17.84 -55.07
N ILE A 8 -48.26 -17.87 -54.45
CA ILE A 8 -49.04 -16.67 -54.18
C ILE A 8 -48.22 -15.92 -53.13
N SER A 9 -47.42 -14.94 -53.56
CA SER A 9 -46.88 -13.93 -52.67
C SER A 9 -48.08 -13.08 -52.22
N ALA A 10 -48.43 -13.13 -50.95
CA ALA A 10 -49.18 -12.02 -50.36
C ALA A 10 -48.30 -10.77 -50.57
N ASN A 11 -48.86 -9.68 -51.10
CA ASN A 11 -48.07 -8.50 -51.44
C ASN A 11 -47.87 -7.65 -50.18
N TYR A 12 -46.73 -7.82 -49.51
CA TYR A 12 -46.37 -7.13 -48.27
C TYR A 12 -45.90 -5.67 -48.48
N SER A 13 -45.64 -5.26 -49.72
CA SER A 13 -45.55 -3.83 -50.10
C SER A 13 -46.18 -3.63 -51.48
N GLN A 14 -46.91 -2.53 -51.67
CA GLN A 14 -47.63 -2.26 -52.92
C GLN A 14 -48.13 -0.83 -53.09
N ILE A 15 -48.31 -0.42 -54.34
CA ILE A 15 -48.98 0.84 -54.72
C ILE A 15 -50.39 0.54 -55.25
N ILE A 16 -51.41 1.17 -54.66
CA ILE A 16 -52.82 1.08 -55.07
C ILE A 16 -53.35 2.48 -55.37
N GLY A 17 -53.69 2.72 -56.63
CA GLY A 17 -53.96 4.07 -57.10
C GLY A 17 -52.68 4.90 -56.97
N SER A 18 -52.76 6.00 -56.21
CA SER A 18 -51.64 6.88 -55.86
C SER A 18 -51.21 6.72 -54.39
N ASN A 19 -51.53 5.60 -53.75
CA ASN A 19 -51.19 5.34 -52.35
C ASN A 19 -50.27 4.14 -52.24
N LEU A 20 -49.34 4.18 -51.29
CA LEU A 20 -48.35 3.15 -51.02
C LEU A 20 -48.66 2.50 -49.68
N PHE A 21 -48.55 1.18 -49.61
CA PHE A 21 -48.79 0.39 -48.39
C PHE A 21 -47.57 -0.50 -48.13
N LEU A 22 -47.10 -0.52 -46.89
CA LEU A 22 -46.01 -1.36 -46.38
C LEU A 22 -46.53 -2.21 -45.21
N LYS A 23 -46.17 -3.49 -45.17
CA LYS A 23 -46.59 -4.44 -44.15
C LYS A 23 -45.43 -5.32 -43.70
N GLY A 24 -45.00 -5.10 -42.47
CA GLY A 24 -44.13 -6.00 -41.71
C GLY A 24 -44.94 -7.07 -40.98
N GLN A 25 -44.25 -7.83 -40.14
CA GLN A 25 -44.83 -8.82 -39.25
C GLN A 25 -45.68 -8.16 -38.16
N PHE A 26 -45.20 -7.03 -37.61
CA PHE A 26 -45.82 -6.36 -36.47
C PHE A 26 -46.33 -4.95 -36.78
N VAL A 27 -45.95 -4.36 -37.92
CA VAL A 27 -46.32 -2.97 -38.25
C VAL A 27 -46.85 -2.90 -39.67
N GLU A 28 -47.89 -2.11 -39.88
CA GLU A 28 -48.38 -1.76 -41.22
C GLU A 28 -48.46 -0.24 -41.37
N VAL A 29 -48.12 0.29 -42.55
CA VAL A 29 -48.03 1.73 -42.84
C VAL A 29 -48.70 2.02 -44.18
N GLY A 30 -49.57 3.04 -44.22
CA GLY A 30 -50.18 3.60 -45.41
C GLY A 30 -49.68 5.02 -45.67
N ILE A 31 -49.20 5.26 -46.90
CA ILE A 31 -48.66 6.54 -47.36
C ILE A 31 -49.53 7.03 -48.51
N ASN A 32 -49.99 8.28 -48.44
CA ASN A 32 -50.80 8.87 -49.51
C ASN A 32 -49.95 9.42 -50.66
N GLN A 33 -50.61 9.90 -51.70
CA GLN A 33 -49.96 10.46 -52.90
C GLN A 33 -49.08 11.69 -52.62
N CYS A 34 -49.32 12.37 -51.50
CA CYS A 34 -48.58 13.55 -51.05
C CYS A 34 -47.39 13.20 -50.15
N GLY A 35 -47.10 11.90 -49.91
CA GLY A 35 -46.01 11.46 -49.05
C GLY A 35 -46.29 11.62 -47.55
N ALA A 36 -47.55 11.88 -47.17
CA ALA A 36 -47.97 11.89 -45.77
C ALA A 36 -48.45 10.48 -45.36
N PHE A 37 -48.32 10.16 -44.07
CA PHE A 37 -48.86 8.92 -43.48
C PHE A 37 -50.37 9.11 -43.33
N GLY A 38 -51.15 8.08 -43.65
CA GLY A 38 -52.61 8.19 -43.77
C GLY A 38 -53.07 8.15 -45.22
N SER A 39 -53.21 6.94 -45.76
CA SER A 39 -53.86 6.74 -47.04
C SER A 39 -55.37 6.92 -46.93
N GLY A 40 -55.97 7.74 -47.81
CA GLY A 40 -57.43 7.82 -47.95
C GLY A 40 -58.06 6.65 -48.72
N SER A 41 -57.26 5.64 -49.10
CA SER A 41 -57.71 4.41 -49.76
C SER A 41 -57.46 3.21 -48.85
N LEU A 42 -58.34 2.21 -48.92
CA LEU A 42 -58.11 0.96 -48.22
C LEU A 42 -57.01 0.15 -48.92
N PRO A 43 -56.15 -0.56 -48.16
CA PRO A 43 -55.29 -1.58 -48.73
C PRO A 43 -56.14 -2.70 -49.37
N PRO A 44 -55.60 -3.50 -50.29
CA PRO A 44 -56.37 -4.55 -50.94
C PRO A 44 -56.89 -5.59 -49.95
N ALA A 45 -58.17 -5.94 -50.07
CA ALA A 45 -58.83 -6.97 -49.24
C ALA A 45 -58.23 -8.38 -49.39
N ALA A 46 -57.26 -8.58 -50.28
CA ALA A 46 -56.61 -9.86 -50.54
C ALA A 46 -55.33 -10.09 -49.71
N ASP A 47 -54.79 -9.06 -49.06
CA ASP A 47 -53.45 -9.08 -48.44
C ASP A 47 -53.47 -8.94 -46.89
N ASP A 48 -54.66 -9.10 -46.28
CA ASP A 48 -54.82 -9.25 -44.82
C ASP A 48 -54.32 -8.04 -44.01
N PHE A 49 -54.32 -6.83 -44.57
CA PHE A 49 -54.01 -5.60 -43.82
C PHE A 49 -55.11 -5.29 -42.80
N HIS A 50 -54.72 -4.72 -41.67
CA HIS A 50 -55.54 -4.51 -40.48
C HIS A 50 -55.96 -3.06 -40.33
N ALA A 51 -56.53 -2.48 -41.39
CA ALA A 51 -57.18 -1.17 -41.33
C ALA A 51 -58.39 -1.19 -40.38
N ASN A 52 -58.64 -0.08 -39.67
CA ASN A 52 -59.71 0.01 -38.68
C ASN A 52 -61.11 -0.30 -39.28
N PRO A 53 -61.87 -1.25 -38.70
CA PRO A 53 -63.23 -1.58 -39.13
C PRO A 53 -64.20 -0.37 -39.10
N GLY A 54 -64.53 0.15 -40.29
CA GLY A 54 -65.51 1.25 -40.45
C GLY A 54 -64.91 2.57 -40.92
N LEU A 55 -63.59 2.63 -41.03
CA LEU A 55 -62.81 3.72 -41.61
C LEU A 55 -62.42 3.42 -43.07
N THR A 56 -62.19 4.45 -43.87
CA THR A 56 -61.73 4.33 -45.27
C THR A 56 -60.27 4.80 -45.37
N GLY A 57 -59.31 3.95 -45.00
CA GLY A 57 -57.90 4.31 -45.04
C GLY A 57 -56.98 3.44 -44.17
N LEU A 58 -55.69 3.75 -44.19
CA LEU A 58 -54.66 3.22 -43.28
C LEU A 58 -53.62 4.29 -42.97
N GLY A 59 -53.42 4.62 -41.70
CA GLY A 59 -52.29 5.41 -41.16
C GLY A 59 -51.11 4.51 -40.88
N PHE A 60 -50.86 4.21 -39.61
CA PHE A 60 -49.91 3.16 -39.20
C PHE A 60 -50.38 2.43 -37.95
N VAL A 61 -50.05 1.14 -37.85
CA VAL A 61 -50.63 0.25 -36.85
C VAL A 61 -49.59 -0.74 -36.38
N ALA A 62 -49.64 -1.14 -35.11
CA ALA A 62 -48.70 -2.10 -34.52
C ALA A 62 -49.39 -3.19 -33.68
N ASP A 63 -48.98 -4.44 -33.91
CA ASP A 63 -49.16 -5.59 -33.02
C ASP A 63 -47.93 -5.69 -32.10
N TRP A 64 -47.89 -4.82 -31.08
CA TRP A 64 -46.74 -4.69 -30.20
C TRP A 64 -46.60 -5.81 -29.16
N GLU A 65 -47.69 -6.51 -28.82
CA GLU A 65 -47.66 -7.67 -27.92
C GLU A 65 -47.23 -8.95 -28.65
N SER A 66 -47.19 -8.92 -30.00
CA SER A 66 -46.83 -10.07 -30.84
C SER A 66 -47.72 -11.30 -30.59
N ASP A 67 -48.95 -11.09 -30.16
CA ASP A 67 -49.95 -12.13 -29.92
C ASP A 67 -50.87 -12.36 -31.12
N GLY A 68 -50.79 -11.49 -32.12
CA GLY A 68 -51.51 -11.55 -33.38
C GLY A 68 -52.64 -10.53 -33.44
N TRP A 69 -52.83 -9.94 -34.61
CA TRP A 69 -53.79 -8.86 -34.92
C TRP A 69 -55.26 -9.03 -34.49
N ASP A 70 -55.69 -10.23 -34.13
CA ASP A 70 -57.08 -10.59 -33.76
C ASP A 70 -57.21 -11.04 -32.29
N THR A 71 -56.14 -10.97 -31.50
CA THR A 71 -56.11 -11.44 -30.11
C THR A 71 -55.28 -10.49 -29.25
N GLY A 72 -55.89 -9.79 -28.30
CA GLY A 72 -55.21 -8.88 -27.36
C GLY A 72 -56.21 -7.98 -26.63
N THR A 73 -55.76 -7.01 -25.83
CA THR A 73 -56.63 -5.88 -25.41
C THR A 73 -55.80 -4.62 -25.18
N PRO A 74 -55.72 -3.70 -26.17
CA PRO A 74 -56.38 -3.77 -27.48
C PRO A 74 -55.66 -4.77 -28.41
N ASP A 75 -56.36 -5.29 -29.41
CA ASP A 75 -55.79 -6.26 -30.36
C ASP A 75 -54.64 -5.65 -31.21
N TYR A 76 -54.48 -4.31 -31.20
CA TYR A 76 -53.45 -3.54 -31.91
C TYR A 76 -53.31 -2.14 -31.26
N CYS A 77 -52.20 -1.42 -31.45
CA CYS A 77 -51.96 -0.04 -30.98
C CYS A 77 -51.44 0.84 -32.14
N GLY A 78 -51.71 2.15 -32.13
CA GLY A 78 -51.17 3.08 -33.14
C GLY A 78 -52.24 3.88 -33.90
N ASP A 79 -51.82 4.81 -34.76
CA ASP A 79 -52.70 5.83 -35.34
C ASP A 79 -53.44 5.40 -36.64
N TYR A 80 -54.78 5.39 -36.57
CA TYR A 80 -55.72 4.96 -37.59
C TYR A 80 -56.53 6.12 -38.18
N PHE A 81 -56.09 6.75 -39.28
CA PHE A 81 -56.81 7.89 -39.85
C PHE A 81 -57.75 7.64 -41.06
N VAL A 82 -58.75 8.54 -41.22
CA VAL A 82 -59.58 8.87 -42.41
C VAL A 82 -59.70 10.40 -42.50
N PRO A 83 -59.57 11.05 -43.68
CA PRO A 83 -59.53 12.51 -43.80
C PRO A 83 -60.62 13.26 -42.99
N GLY A 84 -60.25 14.17 -42.07
CA GLY A 84 -61.24 15.02 -41.39
C GLY A 84 -60.91 15.77 -40.08
N THR A 85 -59.94 15.36 -39.25
CA THR A 85 -59.32 16.07 -38.07
C THR A 85 -58.69 15.06 -37.07
N PRO A 86 -57.43 15.21 -36.61
CA PRO A 86 -56.32 16.07 -37.11
C PRO A 86 -55.10 15.29 -37.68
N VAL A 87 -54.69 15.53 -38.95
CA VAL A 87 -53.53 16.29 -39.50
C VAL A 87 -52.12 15.66 -39.32
N GLU A 88 -51.93 14.51 -39.97
CA GLU A 88 -50.60 14.02 -40.32
C GLU A 88 -50.04 14.80 -41.51
N GLY A 89 -48.77 15.20 -41.46
CA GLY A 89 -48.17 15.86 -42.61
C GLY A 89 -46.78 16.40 -42.38
N TRP A 90 -46.28 17.03 -43.43
CA TRP A 90 -44.92 17.54 -43.47
C TRP A 90 -44.86 18.84 -44.26
N GLN A 91 -43.85 19.64 -43.93
CA GLN A 91 -43.62 20.91 -44.60
C GLN A 91 -42.14 21.12 -44.88
N VAL A 92 -41.87 21.98 -45.85
CA VAL A 92 -40.55 22.55 -46.11
C VAL A 92 -40.69 24.07 -46.09
N GLN A 93 -39.81 24.73 -45.37
CA GLN A 93 -39.69 26.19 -45.35
C GLN A 93 -38.31 26.59 -45.86
N ILE A 94 -38.27 27.57 -46.76
CA ILE A 94 -37.03 28.19 -47.24
C ILE A 94 -37.20 29.70 -47.11
N GLY A 95 -36.41 30.30 -46.22
CA GLY A 95 -36.62 31.68 -45.80
C GLY A 95 -38.03 31.88 -45.24
N ALA A 96 -38.83 32.73 -45.88
CA ALA A 96 -40.20 33.06 -45.42
C ALA A 96 -41.31 32.33 -46.19
N THR A 97 -40.98 31.36 -47.05
CA THR A 97 -41.96 30.62 -47.86
C THR A 97 -42.04 29.17 -47.37
N THR A 98 -43.27 28.69 -47.20
CA THR A 98 -43.58 27.36 -46.68
C THR A 98 -44.42 26.60 -47.70
N TRP A 99 -44.08 25.34 -47.93
CA TRP A 99 -44.86 24.38 -48.74
C TRP A 99 -45.28 23.20 -47.88
N ILE A 100 -46.48 22.68 -48.11
CA ILE A 100 -47.20 21.80 -47.17
C ILE A 100 -47.84 20.62 -47.88
N ASN A 101 -47.61 19.42 -47.34
CA ASN A 101 -48.32 18.19 -47.72
C ASN A 101 -48.94 17.52 -46.49
N THR A 102 -50.18 17.03 -46.61
CA THR A 102 -50.89 16.39 -45.50
C THR A 102 -51.62 15.11 -45.91
N ASP A 103 -52.09 14.36 -44.93
CA ASP A 103 -52.92 13.17 -45.07
C ASP A 103 -54.32 13.50 -45.66
N GLN A 104 -54.85 14.69 -45.34
CA GLN A 104 -56.23 15.09 -45.66
C GLN A 104 -56.42 15.59 -47.08
N ASN A 105 -55.54 16.46 -47.57
CA ASN A 105 -55.60 17.01 -48.92
C ASN A 105 -54.21 17.39 -49.42
N CYS A 106 -54.00 17.19 -50.71
CA CYS A 106 -52.93 17.84 -51.44
C CYS A 106 -53.36 19.31 -51.69
N PHE A 107 -52.83 20.25 -50.90
CA PHE A 107 -53.27 21.66 -50.83
C PHE A 107 -52.83 22.48 -52.07
N PRO A 108 -53.33 23.71 -52.28
CA PRO A 108 -52.86 24.58 -53.37
C PRO A 108 -51.38 24.97 -53.30
N ASP A 109 -50.80 25.02 -52.09
CA ASP A 109 -49.36 25.25 -51.82
C ASP A 109 -48.63 23.90 -51.55
N GLU A 110 -49.12 22.83 -52.17
CA GLU A 110 -48.55 21.47 -52.17
C GLU A 110 -47.11 21.46 -52.69
N ILE A 111 -46.33 20.52 -52.17
CA ILE A 111 -45.08 20.06 -52.76
C ILE A 111 -45.45 18.98 -53.79
N PRO A 112 -45.45 19.30 -55.10
CA PRO A 112 -45.90 18.36 -56.12
C PRO A 112 -45.00 17.13 -56.17
N GLY A 113 -45.61 15.96 -56.13
CA GLY A 113 -44.93 14.68 -56.21
C GLY A 113 -45.91 13.52 -56.26
N ASP A 114 -45.38 12.30 -56.25
CA ASP A 114 -46.18 11.07 -56.21
C ASP A 114 -45.39 9.93 -55.58
N VAL A 115 -46.09 8.87 -55.17
CA VAL A 115 -45.43 7.61 -54.78
C VAL A 115 -44.80 6.98 -56.02
N ALA A 116 -43.48 6.81 -56.00
CA ALA A 116 -42.70 6.45 -57.17
C ALA A 116 -42.53 4.93 -57.31
N GLU A 117 -42.12 4.27 -56.23
CA GLU A 117 -41.81 2.85 -56.23
C GLU A 117 -41.90 2.21 -54.84
N TYR A 118 -41.86 0.88 -54.83
CA TYR A 118 -41.71 0.08 -53.63
C TYR A 118 -40.78 -1.10 -53.90
N SER A 119 -40.13 -1.60 -52.86
CA SER A 119 -39.29 -2.78 -52.94
C SER A 119 -39.30 -3.59 -51.64
N TYR A 120 -38.72 -4.79 -51.71
CA TYR A 120 -38.40 -5.61 -50.55
C TYR A 120 -37.03 -6.24 -50.79
N SER A 121 -36.12 -6.03 -49.85
CA SER A 121 -34.77 -6.60 -49.89
C SER A 121 -34.27 -6.83 -48.48
N GLY A 122 -33.68 -8.00 -48.23
CA GLY A 122 -32.99 -8.28 -46.96
C GLY A 122 -33.86 -8.19 -45.69
N GLY A 123 -35.18 -8.43 -45.78
CA GLY A 123 -36.08 -8.30 -44.63
C GLY A 123 -36.54 -6.85 -44.37
N VAL A 124 -36.36 -5.94 -45.32
CA VAL A 124 -36.82 -4.55 -45.21
C VAL A 124 -37.77 -4.23 -46.36
N TYR A 125 -38.96 -3.75 -46.02
CA TYR A 125 -39.92 -3.18 -46.96
C TYR A 125 -39.60 -1.71 -47.17
N THR A 126 -39.60 -1.26 -48.42
CA THR A 126 -39.23 0.11 -48.77
C THR A 126 -40.27 0.71 -49.67
N GLY A 127 -40.57 1.98 -49.44
CA GLY A 127 -41.42 2.77 -50.31
C GLY A 127 -40.85 4.16 -50.53
N THR A 128 -40.96 4.64 -51.77
CA THR A 128 -40.34 5.89 -52.22
C THR A 128 -41.41 6.86 -52.68
N TRP A 129 -41.31 8.11 -52.22
CA TRP A 129 -42.06 9.25 -52.74
C TRP A 129 -41.07 10.26 -53.33
N GLU A 130 -41.39 10.79 -54.50
CA GLU A 130 -40.56 11.77 -55.21
C GLU A 130 -41.37 13.02 -55.54
N GLY A 131 -40.80 14.19 -55.28
CA GLY A 131 -41.40 15.48 -55.58
C GLY A 131 -40.39 16.59 -55.80
N SER A 132 -40.89 17.78 -56.17
CA SER A 132 -40.02 18.93 -56.41
C SER A 132 -40.76 20.26 -56.23
N ILE A 133 -40.06 21.26 -55.70
CA ILE A 133 -40.54 22.63 -55.55
C ILE A 133 -39.90 23.48 -56.65
N ALA A 134 -40.56 23.55 -57.81
CA ALA A 134 -40.02 24.23 -58.99
C ALA A 134 -39.73 25.73 -58.77
N SER A 135 -40.40 26.40 -57.83
CA SER A 135 -40.13 27.81 -57.50
C SER A 135 -38.88 28.03 -56.65
N ALA A 136 -38.35 26.96 -56.05
CA ALA A 136 -37.18 26.98 -55.18
C ALA A 136 -36.02 26.14 -55.74
N ASP A 137 -36.15 25.60 -56.97
CA ASP A 137 -35.18 24.70 -57.59
C ASP A 137 -34.73 23.55 -56.64
N LEU A 138 -35.68 22.98 -55.91
CA LEU A 138 -35.44 21.93 -54.91
C LEU A 138 -36.15 20.64 -55.29
N SER A 139 -35.43 19.54 -55.45
CA SER A 139 -35.99 18.19 -55.51
C SER A 139 -35.95 17.52 -54.14
N ILE A 140 -36.98 16.72 -53.86
CA ILE A 140 -37.20 16.06 -52.58
C ILE A 140 -37.52 14.59 -52.83
N THR A 141 -36.76 13.70 -52.20
CA THR A 141 -37.05 12.26 -52.20
C THR A 141 -37.25 11.80 -50.76
N GLN A 142 -38.36 11.11 -50.49
CA GLN A 142 -38.62 10.48 -49.20
C GLN A 142 -38.59 8.96 -49.37
N ILE A 143 -37.79 8.28 -48.56
CA ILE A 143 -37.78 6.83 -48.48
C ILE A 143 -38.23 6.41 -47.09
N THR A 144 -39.32 5.68 -47.03
CA THR A 144 -39.78 5.02 -45.80
C THR A 144 -39.37 3.55 -45.84
N THR A 145 -38.61 3.12 -44.84
CA THR A 145 -38.18 1.73 -44.64
C THR A 145 -38.85 1.14 -43.41
N LEU A 146 -39.43 -0.04 -43.57
CA LEU A 146 -40.07 -0.82 -42.54
C LEU A 146 -39.38 -2.19 -42.45
N PRO A 147 -38.55 -2.44 -41.41
CA PRO A 147 -38.00 -3.78 -41.17
C PRO A 147 -39.13 -4.78 -40.86
N GLU A 148 -38.99 -6.00 -41.38
CA GLU A 148 -40.04 -7.03 -41.32
C GLU A 148 -40.42 -7.40 -39.89
N ASP A 149 -39.46 -7.53 -38.98
CA ASP A 149 -39.68 -8.05 -37.63
C ASP A 149 -39.57 -6.97 -36.54
N LYS A 150 -39.86 -5.70 -36.86
CA LYS A 150 -39.67 -4.56 -35.93
C LYS A 150 -40.93 -3.74 -35.71
N LEU A 151 -40.97 -3.04 -34.59
CA LEU A 151 -42.01 -2.14 -34.12
C LEU A 151 -41.68 -0.66 -34.39
N TYR A 152 -40.88 -0.40 -35.42
CA TYR A 152 -40.56 0.95 -35.88
C TYR A 152 -40.43 1.00 -37.40
N PHE A 153 -40.53 2.20 -37.95
CA PHE A 153 -40.14 2.49 -39.33
C PHE A 153 -39.41 3.81 -39.41
N VAL A 154 -38.52 3.94 -40.40
CA VAL A 154 -37.64 5.10 -40.58
C VAL A 154 -37.98 5.79 -41.89
N THR A 155 -38.06 7.11 -41.87
CA THR A 155 -38.14 7.94 -43.07
C THR A 155 -36.85 8.72 -43.25
N ARG A 156 -36.22 8.55 -44.40
CA ARG A 156 -35.06 9.34 -44.86
C ARG A 156 -35.51 10.32 -45.93
N ILE A 157 -35.04 11.55 -45.85
CA ILE A 157 -35.42 12.61 -46.79
C ILE A 157 -34.17 13.23 -47.37
N LEU A 158 -34.11 13.25 -48.70
CA LEU A 158 -33.04 13.86 -49.47
C LEU A 158 -33.54 15.15 -50.13
N PHE A 159 -32.86 16.26 -49.82
CA PHE A 159 -33.09 17.59 -50.38
C PHE A 159 -31.97 17.93 -51.35
N CYS A 160 -32.24 18.06 -52.65
CA CYS A 160 -31.23 18.37 -53.66
C CYS A 160 -31.49 19.74 -54.30
N ASN A 161 -30.48 20.62 -54.24
CA ASN A 161 -30.55 21.92 -54.90
C ASN A 161 -30.20 21.77 -56.39
N ASP A 162 -31.24 21.82 -57.23
CA ASP A 162 -31.17 21.70 -58.69
C ASP A 162 -30.86 23.04 -59.38
N GLY A 163 -30.75 24.12 -58.60
CA GLY A 163 -30.53 25.48 -59.06
C GLY A 163 -29.05 25.88 -59.11
N ASP A 164 -28.83 27.15 -59.49
CA ASP A 164 -27.49 27.75 -59.60
C ASP A 164 -27.11 28.63 -58.38
N GLU A 165 -28.02 28.85 -57.44
CA GLU A 165 -27.81 29.67 -56.23
C GLU A 165 -28.00 28.84 -54.94
N PRO A 166 -27.31 29.16 -53.83
CA PRO A 166 -27.50 28.45 -52.56
C PRO A 166 -28.91 28.60 -52.00
N LEU A 167 -29.46 27.52 -51.43
CA LEU A 167 -30.67 27.57 -50.61
C LEU A 167 -30.23 27.73 -49.15
N GLU A 168 -30.58 28.87 -48.53
CA GLU A 168 -30.26 29.19 -47.15
C GLU A 168 -31.49 29.03 -46.26
N ASP A 169 -31.28 28.71 -44.98
CA ASP A 169 -32.31 28.58 -43.96
C ASP A 169 -33.45 27.65 -44.37
N VAL A 170 -33.08 26.39 -44.68
CA VAL A 170 -34.01 25.35 -45.06
C VAL A 170 -34.45 24.60 -43.81
N TYR A 171 -35.75 24.60 -43.54
CA TYR A 171 -36.36 23.86 -42.45
C TYR A 171 -37.27 22.78 -43.00
N TYR A 172 -37.24 21.60 -42.40
CA TYR A 172 -38.20 20.53 -42.61
C TYR A 172 -38.93 20.27 -41.30
N MET A 173 -40.23 19.96 -41.35
CA MET A 173 -40.93 19.41 -40.19
C MET A 173 -41.84 18.24 -40.60
N ARG A 174 -42.04 17.34 -39.63
CA ARG A 174 -43.07 16.32 -39.64
C ARG A 174 -43.94 16.52 -38.40
N ASN A 175 -45.25 16.52 -38.60
CA ASN A 175 -46.26 16.60 -37.54
C ASN A 175 -47.08 15.31 -37.52
N VAL A 176 -47.29 14.76 -36.33
CA VAL A 176 -48.13 13.60 -36.06
C VAL A 176 -49.13 13.96 -34.98
N ASP A 177 -50.37 13.54 -35.18
CA ASP A 177 -51.33 13.45 -34.10
C ASP A 177 -51.19 12.06 -33.46
N PRO A 178 -50.69 11.96 -32.21
CA PRO A 178 -50.26 10.69 -31.70
C PRO A 178 -51.40 9.69 -31.46
N ASP A 179 -52.60 10.16 -31.10
CA ASP A 179 -53.93 9.49 -31.04
C ASP A 179 -53.99 7.95 -30.88
N ASN A 180 -53.00 7.36 -30.23
CA ASN A 180 -52.62 5.96 -30.38
C ASN A 180 -53.55 4.96 -29.66
N ASP A 181 -54.49 5.47 -28.87
CA ASP A 181 -55.54 4.73 -28.13
C ASP A 181 -56.96 4.94 -28.71
N GLN A 182 -57.11 5.83 -29.70
CA GLN A 182 -58.40 6.39 -30.14
C GLN A 182 -59.46 5.33 -30.52
N PRO A 183 -59.15 4.28 -31.32
CA PRO A 183 -60.17 3.38 -31.85
C PRO A 183 -61.00 2.62 -30.80
N TRP A 184 -60.51 2.48 -29.56
CA TRP A 184 -61.16 1.66 -28.52
C TRP A 184 -61.66 2.46 -27.33
N SER A 185 -61.00 3.56 -26.99
CA SER A 185 -61.38 4.42 -25.86
C SER A 185 -62.36 5.52 -26.30
N GLY A 186 -62.25 5.99 -27.55
CA GLY A 186 -62.87 7.23 -28.01
C GLY A 186 -62.30 8.48 -27.31
N ASP A 187 -61.14 8.33 -26.66
CA ASP A 187 -60.35 9.39 -26.04
C ASP A 187 -59.12 9.66 -26.91
N PHE A 188 -58.91 10.93 -27.21
CA PHE A 188 -57.84 11.47 -28.07
C PHE A 188 -56.67 12.00 -27.22
N THR A 189 -56.79 11.89 -25.89
CA THR A 189 -55.79 12.43 -24.98
C THR A 189 -54.59 11.49 -24.88
N THR A 190 -53.39 12.04 -25.10
CA THR A 190 -52.10 11.36 -24.88
C THR A 190 -51.26 12.11 -23.84
N ASP A 191 -50.36 11.41 -23.15
CA ASP A 191 -49.29 12.04 -22.35
C ASP A 191 -48.07 12.23 -23.26
N ASN A 192 -47.74 13.48 -23.57
CA ASN A 192 -46.67 13.83 -24.49
C ASN A 192 -45.47 14.36 -23.71
N GLU A 193 -44.29 13.75 -23.86
CA GLU A 193 -43.07 14.11 -23.16
C GLU A 193 -41.90 14.30 -24.12
N ILE A 194 -41.16 15.40 -23.98
CA ILE A 194 -39.85 15.57 -24.63
C ILE A 194 -38.81 14.82 -23.81
N VAL A 195 -38.39 13.65 -24.30
CA VAL A 195 -37.47 12.74 -23.62
C VAL A 195 -36.01 13.14 -23.89
N TYR A 196 -35.68 13.50 -25.13
CA TYR A 196 -34.35 13.95 -25.55
C TYR A 196 -34.48 15.20 -26.42
N GLN A 197 -33.58 16.17 -26.23
CA GLN A 197 -33.60 17.40 -27.02
C GLN A 197 -32.19 17.98 -27.23
N PRO A 198 -31.70 18.09 -28.48
CA PRO A 198 -30.42 18.76 -28.71
C PRO A 198 -30.50 20.28 -28.44
N PRO A 199 -29.39 20.94 -28.08
CA PRO A 199 -28.04 20.38 -27.97
C PRO A 199 -27.74 19.76 -26.59
N ALA A 200 -28.74 19.64 -25.71
CA ALA A 200 -28.53 19.01 -24.40
C ALA A 200 -28.26 17.51 -24.54
N ASP A 201 -28.89 16.89 -25.54
CA ASP A 201 -28.69 15.51 -25.96
C ASP A 201 -28.20 15.44 -27.42
N GLU A 202 -27.56 14.33 -27.81
CA GLU A 202 -27.15 14.09 -29.21
C GLU A 202 -28.31 13.61 -30.11
N GLN A 203 -29.48 13.41 -29.52
CA GLN A 203 -30.69 12.90 -30.16
C GLN A 203 -31.93 13.71 -29.74
N ALA A 204 -32.96 13.70 -30.56
CA ALA A 204 -34.25 14.32 -30.33
C ALA A 204 -35.32 13.23 -30.24
N LEU A 205 -36.19 13.27 -29.23
CA LEU A 205 -37.27 12.31 -29.04
C LEU A 205 -38.44 12.93 -28.28
N VAL A 206 -39.61 12.91 -28.91
CA VAL A 206 -40.90 13.12 -28.23
C VAL A 206 -41.61 11.77 -28.14
N ALA A 207 -42.09 11.45 -26.95
CA ALA A 207 -42.85 10.24 -26.67
C ALA A 207 -44.29 10.60 -26.31
N SER A 208 -45.23 9.86 -26.86
CA SER A 208 -46.67 9.99 -26.62
C SER A 208 -47.22 8.66 -26.12
N GLU A 209 -47.82 8.65 -24.94
CA GLU A 209 -48.42 7.46 -24.34
C GLU A 209 -49.94 7.62 -24.19
N GLY A 210 -50.68 6.64 -24.72
CA GLY A 210 -52.12 6.56 -24.59
C GLY A 210 -52.55 6.28 -23.14
N LEU A 211 -53.51 7.04 -22.63
CA LEU A 211 -53.89 6.97 -21.20
C LEU A 211 -54.74 5.75 -20.81
N THR A 212 -55.31 5.04 -21.80
CA THR A 212 -56.24 3.93 -21.56
C THR A 212 -55.53 2.59 -21.65
N TYR A 213 -54.76 2.39 -22.72
CA TYR A 213 -54.13 1.12 -23.04
C TYR A 213 -52.60 1.19 -23.02
N GLY A 214 -52.00 2.37 -22.86
CA GLY A 214 -50.55 2.53 -22.82
C GLY A 214 -49.90 2.36 -24.19
N CYS A 215 -50.65 2.56 -25.28
CA CYS A 215 -50.07 2.53 -26.62
C CYS A 215 -48.98 3.61 -26.70
N PHE A 216 -47.80 3.22 -27.17
CA PHE A 216 -46.62 4.09 -27.22
C PHE A 216 -46.39 4.58 -28.65
N LEU A 217 -46.11 5.86 -28.81
CA LEU A 217 -45.58 6.44 -30.05
C LEU A 217 -44.39 7.33 -29.72
N GLY A 218 -43.21 6.97 -30.22
CA GLY A 218 -42.05 7.83 -30.23
C GLY A 218 -41.84 8.43 -31.62
N LEU A 219 -41.56 9.72 -31.68
CA LEU A 219 -41.08 10.41 -32.88
C LEU A 219 -39.70 10.99 -32.58
N GLY A 220 -38.66 10.49 -33.25
CA GLY A 220 -37.29 10.84 -32.87
C GLY A 220 -36.23 10.58 -33.92
N ALA A 221 -35.05 11.16 -33.68
CA ALA A 221 -33.86 11.03 -34.52
C ALA A 221 -32.59 11.20 -33.68
N ARG A 222 -31.53 10.46 -34.04
CA ARG A 222 -30.16 10.68 -33.55
C ARG A 222 -29.45 11.65 -34.50
N ASP A 223 -29.87 12.91 -34.43
CA ASP A 223 -29.32 14.00 -35.24
C ASP A 223 -29.31 15.31 -34.43
N THR A 224 -28.14 15.95 -34.33
CA THR A 224 -27.98 17.22 -33.61
C THR A 224 -28.69 18.41 -34.27
N LEU A 225 -29.07 18.29 -35.55
CA LEU A 225 -29.86 19.26 -36.30
C LEU A 225 -31.37 19.08 -36.06
N ALA A 226 -31.80 17.95 -35.51
CA ALA A 226 -33.19 17.67 -35.18
C ALA A 226 -33.64 18.36 -33.89
N ARG A 227 -34.91 18.75 -33.82
CA ARG A 227 -35.60 19.22 -32.62
C ARG A 227 -36.98 18.60 -32.61
N VAL A 228 -37.45 18.19 -31.43
CA VAL A 228 -38.84 17.76 -31.24
C VAL A 228 -39.62 18.78 -30.42
N SER A 229 -40.94 18.78 -30.60
CA SER A 229 -41.86 19.61 -29.83
C SER A 229 -43.25 18.98 -29.76
N TYR A 230 -44.10 19.47 -28.86
CA TYR A 230 -45.53 19.20 -28.82
C TYR A 230 -46.32 20.50 -28.78
N GLY A 231 -47.57 20.50 -29.22
CA GLY A 231 -48.44 21.69 -29.14
C GLY A 231 -49.51 21.77 -30.25
N ASN A 232 -49.40 22.78 -31.11
CA ASN A 232 -50.41 23.07 -32.15
C ASN A 232 -50.70 21.85 -33.04
N PHE A 233 -51.96 21.70 -33.47
CA PHE A 233 -52.44 20.56 -34.25
C PHE A 233 -52.20 20.65 -35.75
N GLY A 234 -52.25 21.84 -36.33
CA GLY A 234 -52.25 21.98 -37.77
C GLY A 234 -50.84 22.00 -38.33
N THR A 235 -50.62 21.20 -39.37
CA THR A 235 -49.57 21.45 -40.37
C THR A 235 -49.76 22.77 -41.13
N GLY A 236 -50.63 23.69 -40.70
CA GLY A 236 -50.74 25.07 -41.21
C GLY A 236 -50.87 26.12 -40.11
N ASP A 237 -50.79 25.71 -38.84
CA ASP A 237 -50.93 26.59 -37.66
C ASP A 237 -49.58 27.11 -37.15
N GLY A 238 -48.47 26.72 -37.78
CA GLY A 238 -47.13 27.23 -37.55
C GLY A 238 -46.15 26.83 -38.65
N ASP A 239 -45.04 27.56 -38.72
CA ASP A 239 -43.95 27.31 -39.68
C ASP A 239 -42.93 26.30 -39.10
N PRO A 240 -42.18 25.57 -39.95
CA PRO A 240 -41.15 24.62 -39.51
C PRO A 240 -40.08 25.23 -38.60
N GLU A 241 -39.76 26.52 -38.80
CA GLU A 241 -38.89 27.29 -37.92
C GLU A 241 -39.46 27.44 -36.49
N ASP A 242 -40.78 27.61 -36.33
CA ASP A 242 -41.42 27.70 -35.01
C ASP A 242 -41.35 26.36 -34.28
N VAL A 243 -41.56 25.24 -34.99
CA VAL A 243 -41.42 23.89 -34.44
C VAL A 243 -40.00 23.66 -33.96
N TRP A 244 -39.00 24.02 -34.78
CA TRP A 244 -37.58 23.85 -34.45
C TRP A 244 -37.15 24.71 -33.26
N ASN A 245 -37.66 25.94 -33.16
CA ASN A 245 -37.33 26.86 -32.07
C ASN A 245 -38.18 26.66 -30.79
N GLY A 246 -39.27 25.88 -30.84
CA GLY A 246 -40.25 25.80 -29.75
C GLY A 246 -40.95 27.14 -29.51
N THR A 247 -41.39 27.79 -30.59
CA THR A 247 -42.15 29.05 -30.57
C THR A 247 -43.51 28.85 -31.23
N GLY A 248 -44.31 29.92 -31.41
CA GLY A 248 -45.58 29.83 -32.15
C GLY A 248 -46.70 28.98 -31.52
N GLY A 249 -46.53 28.47 -30.29
CA GLY A 249 -47.46 27.52 -29.66
C GLY A 249 -46.93 26.09 -29.55
N TYR A 250 -45.66 25.86 -29.94
CA TYR A 250 -44.94 24.61 -29.70
C TYR A 250 -44.08 24.72 -28.44
N GLU A 251 -44.06 23.67 -27.64
CA GLU A 251 -43.19 23.52 -26.47
C GLU A 251 -42.06 22.53 -26.79
N SER A 252 -40.83 22.91 -26.48
CA SER A 252 -39.61 22.13 -26.78
C SER A 252 -39.01 21.43 -25.56
N SER A 253 -39.73 21.41 -24.44
CA SER A 253 -39.32 20.73 -23.21
C SER A 253 -40.50 20.47 -22.28
N GLY A 254 -40.41 19.43 -21.46
CA GLY A 254 -41.42 19.11 -20.46
C GLY A 254 -42.40 18.05 -20.96
N SER A 255 -43.57 18.00 -20.32
CA SER A 255 -44.65 17.12 -20.73
C SER A 255 -46.03 17.79 -20.63
N GLU A 256 -46.97 17.34 -21.45
CA GLU A 256 -48.35 17.77 -21.45
C GLU A 256 -49.30 16.62 -21.78
N VAL A 257 -50.32 16.48 -20.93
CA VAL A 257 -51.45 15.57 -21.17
C VAL A 257 -52.54 16.33 -21.90
N GLY A 258 -52.77 15.95 -23.15
CA GLY A 258 -53.72 16.65 -24.01
C GLY A 258 -54.00 15.89 -25.30
N ASP A 259 -55.12 16.24 -25.90
CA ASP A 259 -55.33 16.08 -27.33
C ASP A 259 -54.52 17.22 -27.96
N ILE A 260 -53.30 16.92 -28.43
CA ILE A 260 -52.31 17.83 -29.02
C ILE A 260 -51.38 17.03 -29.94
N ALA A 261 -50.82 17.67 -30.98
CA ALA A 261 -49.88 17.02 -31.87
C ALA A 261 -48.44 17.03 -31.32
N THR A 262 -47.63 16.12 -31.85
CA THR A 262 -46.18 16.11 -31.65
C THR A 262 -45.47 16.26 -32.99
N SER A 263 -44.25 16.79 -32.96
CA SER A 263 -43.52 17.15 -34.16
C SER A 263 -42.03 16.91 -34.03
N ILE A 264 -41.38 16.64 -35.16
CA ILE A 264 -39.94 16.69 -35.33
C ILE A 264 -39.59 17.64 -36.47
N ALA A 265 -38.60 18.51 -36.26
CA ALA A 265 -38.12 19.46 -37.24
C ALA A 265 -36.60 19.41 -37.37
N PHE A 266 -36.10 19.75 -38.56
CA PHE A 266 -34.68 19.78 -38.89
C PHE A 266 -34.31 21.15 -39.47
N TYR A 267 -33.15 21.66 -39.07
CA TYR A 267 -32.57 22.89 -39.63
C TYR A 267 -31.34 22.56 -40.49
N ILE A 268 -31.41 22.93 -41.76
CA ILE A 268 -30.33 22.79 -42.74
C ILE A 268 -29.87 24.20 -43.11
N PRO A 269 -28.70 24.67 -42.60
CA PRO A 269 -28.28 26.05 -42.78
C PRO A 269 -28.11 26.47 -44.24
N VAL A 270 -27.56 25.56 -45.06
CA VAL A 270 -27.32 25.80 -46.48
C VAL A 270 -27.30 24.50 -47.29
N ILE A 271 -27.87 24.54 -48.49
CA ILE A 271 -27.72 23.54 -49.56
C ILE A 271 -27.10 24.24 -50.78
N ASN A 272 -25.84 23.96 -51.10
CA ASN A 272 -25.16 24.62 -52.22
C ASN A 272 -25.69 24.11 -53.58
N PRO A 273 -25.50 24.88 -54.68
CA PRO A 273 -25.86 24.43 -56.02
C PRO A 273 -25.29 23.05 -56.36
N GLY A 274 -26.17 22.11 -56.74
CA GLY A 274 -25.80 20.73 -57.07
C GLY A 274 -25.46 19.84 -55.86
N GLU A 275 -25.63 20.34 -54.63
CA GLU A 275 -25.49 19.56 -53.39
C GLU A 275 -26.83 18.96 -52.98
N CYS A 276 -26.78 17.80 -52.30
CA CYS A 276 -27.92 17.22 -51.61
C CYS A 276 -27.64 17.11 -50.10
N LYS A 277 -28.67 17.30 -49.27
CA LYS A 277 -28.64 17.11 -47.81
C LYS A 277 -29.68 16.08 -47.40
N CYS A 278 -29.32 15.22 -46.45
CA CYS A 278 -30.18 14.15 -45.97
C CYS A 278 -30.53 14.36 -44.51
N VAL A 279 -31.77 14.04 -44.13
CA VAL A 279 -32.22 13.94 -42.74
C VAL A 279 -33.00 12.64 -42.56
N ALA A 280 -33.04 12.12 -41.34
CA ALA A 280 -33.76 10.88 -41.05
C ALA A 280 -34.43 10.91 -39.68
N PHE A 281 -35.59 10.30 -39.57
CA PHE A 281 -36.32 10.16 -38.30
C PHE A 281 -37.15 8.87 -38.29
N ALA A 282 -37.48 8.41 -37.09
CA ALA A 282 -38.20 7.18 -36.86
C ALA A 282 -39.56 7.44 -36.19
N TYR A 283 -40.55 6.66 -36.60
CA TYR A 283 -41.75 6.39 -35.82
C TYR A 283 -41.52 5.09 -35.05
N ILE A 284 -41.69 5.14 -33.73
CA ILE A 284 -41.34 4.08 -32.79
C ILE A 284 -42.62 3.65 -32.08
N LEU A 285 -43.17 2.51 -32.43
CA LEU A 285 -44.49 2.05 -31.98
C LEU A 285 -44.41 1.20 -30.71
N ASN A 286 -43.19 0.92 -30.23
CA ASN A 286 -42.96 0.32 -28.92
C ASN A 286 -41.58 0.71 -28.38
N ILE A 287 -41.52 0.96 -27.06
CA ILE A 287 -40.27 1.34 -26.39
C ILE A 287 -39.18 0.26 -26.46
N SER A 288 -39.54 -1.02 -26.68
CA SER A 288 -38.57 -2.11 -26.79
C SER A 288 -37.60 -1.98 -27.96
N ASP A 289 -38.00 -1.31 -29.04
CA ASP A 289 -37.17 -1.06 -30.22
C ASP A 289 -36.58 0.35 -30.25
N LEU A 290 -36.75 1.15 -29.19
CA LEU A 290 -36.38 2.57 -29.15
C LEU A 290 -34.92 2.84 -29.58
N GLU A 291 -33.96 2.14 -28.98
CA GLU A 291 -32.54 2.38 -29.24
C GLU A 291 -32.15 1.98 -30.66
N GLU A 292 -32.65 0.83 -31.14
CA GLU A 292 -32.39 0.35 -32.50
C GLU A 292 -33.03 1.27 -33.55
N ALA A 293 -34.22 1.78 -33.27
CA ALA A 293 -34.90 2.74 -34.13
C ALA A 293 -34.16 4.06 -34.23
N LEU A 294 -33.68 4.62 -33.10
CA LEU A 294 -32.86 5.84 -33.11
C LEU A 294 -31.52 5.62 -33.82
N GLU A 295 -30.87 4.47 -33.61
CA GLU A 295 -29.65 4.11 -34.35
C GLU A 295 -29.92 4.00 -35.86
N ALA A 296 -31.07 3.48 -36.26
CA ALA A 296 -31.47 3.39 -37.66
C ALA A 296 -31.73 4.76 -38.33
N THR A 297 -31.79 5.86 -37.56
CA THR A 297 -31.84 7.24 -38.08
C THR A 297 -30.46 7.89 -38.22
N VAL A 298 -29.41 7.28 -37.66
CA VAL A 298 -28.03 7.75 -37.85
C VAL A 298 -27.69 7.64 -39.32
N THR A 299 -27.24 8.75 -39.92
CA THR A 299 -26.90 8.76 -41.36
C THR A 299 -25.62 7.94 -41.62
N TYR A 300 -24.63 8.04 -40.72
CA TYR A 300 -23.50 7.11 -40.58
C TYR A 300 -22.75 7.43 -39.28
N ASN A 301 -22.34 6.41 -38.53
CA ASN A 301 -21.43 6.55 -37.38
C ASN A 301 -20.30 5.51 -37.48
N LEU A 302 -19.22 5.69 -36.74
CA LEU A 302 -18.09 4.78 -36.71
C LEU A 302 -17.84 4.29 -35.29
N THR A 303 -17.56 3.00 -35.15
CA THR A 303 -17.04 2.42 -33.91
C THR A 303 -15.64 1.85 -34.10
N ALA A 304 -14.86 1.82 -33.01
CA ALA A 304 -13.59 1.13 -32.90
C ALA A 304 -13.66 0.19 -31.68
N ASN A 305 -13.64 -1.13 -31.92
CA ASN A 305 -13.88 -2.16 -30.89
C ASN A 305 -15.15 -1.86 -30.05
N ASP A 306 -16.28 -1.63 -30.72
CA ASP A 306 -17.59 -1.29 -30.14
C ASP A 306 -17.66 0.06 -29.40
N VAL A 307 -16.60 0.87 -29.43
CA VAL A 307 -16.59 2.23 -28.88
C VAL A 307 -16.91 3.23 -29.99
N SER A 308 -17.95 4.05 -29.81
CA SER A 308 -18.28 5.12 -30.75
C SER A 308 -17.11 6.10 -30.90
N VAL A 309 -16.70 6.36 -32.14
CA VAL A 309 -15.66 7.32 -32.51
C VAL A 309 -16.26 8.33 -33.47
N ALA A 310 -16.41 9.56 -33.01
CA ALA A 310 -16.85 10.65 -33.87
C ALA A 310 -15.97 10.76 -35.14
N SER A 311 -16.54 11.18 -36.26
CA SER A 311 -15.76 11.39 -37.49
C SER A 311 -14.61 12.38 -37.24
N GLY A 312 -13.38 11.98 -37.60
CA GLY A 312 -12.15 12.70 -37.29
C GLY A 312 -11.58 12.42 -35.89
N GLY A 313 -12.22 11.53 -35.13
CA GLY A 313 -11.79 11.08 -33.80
C GLY A 313 -10.63 10.07 -33.83
N SER A 314 -10.24 9.61 -32.64
CA SER A 314 -9.13 8.70 -32.45
C SER A 314 -9.44 7.57 -31.47
N TYR A 315 -8.76 6.44 -31.66
CA TYR A 315 -8.76 5.28 -30.77
C TYR A 315 -7.32 4.91 -30.42
N THR A 316 -7.01 4.65 -29.15
CA THR A 316 -5.63 4.34 -28.70
C THR A 316 -5.46 2.85 -28.48
N ILE A 317 -4.36 2.30 -29.00
CA ILE A 317 -3.83 0.97 -28.63
C ILE A 317 -2.48 1.13 -27.93
N CYS A 318 -2.24 0.25 -26.95
CA CYS A 318 -1.03 0.29 -26.12
C CYS A 318 0.08 -0.63 -26.62
N ASN A 319 -0.25 -1.62 -27.46
CA ASN A 319 0.74 -2.49 -28.06
C ASN A 319 0.67 -2.34 -29.59
N PRO A 320 1.80 -2.06 -30.25
CA PRO A 320 1.92 -2.17 -31.70
C PRO A 320 1.41 -3.53 -32.19
N GLY A 321 0.50 -3.50 -33.16
CA GLY A 321 -0.08 -4.70 -33.76
C GLY A 321 -1.32 -5.26 -33.04
N ASP A 322 -1.84 -4.60 -32.00
CA ASP A 322 -3.15 -4.98 -31.45
C ASP A 322 -4.26 -4.73 -32.50
N PRO A 323 -5.15 -5.72 -32.76
CA PRO A 323 -6.20 -5.57 -33.76
C PRO A 323 -7.31 -4.64 -33.26
N VAL A 324 -7.77 -3.74 -34.12
CA VAL A 324 -8.91 -2.85 -33.89
C VAL A 324 -9.97 -3.12 -34.94
N THR A 325 -11.16 -3.52 -34.52
CA THR A 325 -12.33 -3.66 -35.40
C THR A 325 -12.93 -2.28 -35.62
N LEU A 326 -12.90 -1.78 -36.85
CA LEU A 326 -13.54 -0.54 -37.26
C LEU A 326 -14.84 -0.87 -37.97
N GLU A 327 -15.96 -0.34 -37.50
CA GLU A 327 -17.30 -0.65 -38.04
C GLU A 327 -18.13 0.61 -38.28
N VAL A 328 -18.68 0.75 -39.47
CA VAL A 328 -19.62 1.81 -39.83
C VAL A 328 -21.04 1.35 -39.54
N LEU A 329 -21.78 2.14 -38.77
CA LEU A 329 -23.18 1.89 -38.40
C LEU A 329 -24.13 2.78 -39.21
N GLY A 330 -25.36 2.32 -39.45
CA GLY A 330 -26.46 3.11 -40.04
C GLY A 330 -26.42 3.31 -41.56
N ALA A 331 -25.43 2.74 -42.25
CA ALA A 331 -25.11 2.99 -43.66
C ALA A 331 -24.87 1.71 -44.47
N ASP A 332 -25.74 0.72 -44.28
CA ASP A 332 -25.66 -0.61 -44.91
C ASP A 332 -25.92 -0.56 -46.44
N ASP A 333 -26.54 0.51 -46.93
CA ASP A 333 -26.82 0.76 -48.34
C ASP A 333 -25.59 1.27 -49.12
N TYR A 334 -24.51 1.62 -48.44
CA TYR A 334 -23.28 2.12 -49.04
C TYR A 334 -22.29 1.00 -49.40
N LEU A 335 -21.57 1.20 -50.50
CA LEU A 335 -20.36 0.45 -50.77
C LEU A 335 -19.15 1.15 -50.15
N TRP A 336 -18.72 0.67 -48.98
CA TRP A 336 -17.58 1.22 -48.24
C TRP A 336 -16.23 0.72 -48.76
N THR A 337 -15.28 1.64 -48.88
CA THR A 337 -13.87 1.40 -49.19
C THR A 337 -12.99 2.09 -48.17
N TRP A 338 -11.92 1.43 -47.74
CA TRP A 338 -11.05 1.91 -46.66
C TRP A 338 -9.62 2.11 -47.16
N THR A 339 -8.99 3.19 -46.70
CA THR A 339 -7.58 3.51 -47.00
C THR A 339 -6.86 3.98 -45.73
N PRO A 340 -5.56 3.70 -45.55
CA PRO A 340 -4.70 2.82 -46.36
C PRO A 340 -5.05 1.33 -46.16
N SER A 341 -5.04 0.54 -47.25
CA SER A 341 -5.42 -0.88 -47.21
C SER A 341 -4.34 -1.82 -46.67
N GLU A 342 -3.09 -1.37 -46.57
CA GLU A 342 -1.94 -2.18 -46.16
C GLU A 342 -1.96 -2.63 -44.68
N HIS A 343 -2.79 -1.99 -43.86
CA HIS A 343 -2.98 -2.29 -42.44
C HIS A 343 -4.30 -2.99 -42.13
N LEU A 344 -5.08 -3.34 -43.16
CA LEU A 344 -6.42 -3.89 -43.01
C LEU A 344 -6.48 -5.36 -43.43
N ASN A 345 -7.32 -6.15 -42.76
CA ASN A 345 -7.62 -7.52 -43.19
C ASN A 345 -8.35 -7.58 -44.54
N ILE A 346 -9.23 -6.60 -44.77
CA ILE A 346 -9.98 -6.31 -46.00
C ILE A 346 -10.16 -4.80 -46.11
N ASP A 347 -10.25 -4.26 -47.32
CA ASP A 347 -10.34 -2.81 -47.58
C ASP A 347 -11.71 -2.38 -48.10
N THR A 348 -12.72 -3.24 -47.99
CA THR A 348 -14.09 -2.98 -48.42
C THR A 348 -15.10 -3.54 -47.42
N GLY A 349 -16.26 -2.88 -47.32
CA GLY A 349 -17.37 -3.30 -46.45
C GLY A 349 -17.51 -2.42 -45.20
N ILE A 350 -18.62 -2.60 -44.49
CA ILE A 350 -18.96 -1.83 -43.29
C ILE A 350 -18.03 -2.11 -42.11
N SER A 351 -17.36 -3.27 -42.07
CA SER A 351 -16.48 -3.68 -40.98
C SER A 351 -15.13 -4.15 -41.50
N VAL A 352 -14.05 -3.62 -40.91
CA VAL A 352 -12.66 -3.98 -41.20
C VAL A 352 -11.89 -4.17 -39.90
N ILE A 353 -10.81 -4.95 -39.92
CA ILE A 353 -9.87 -5.10 -38.80
C ILE A 353 -8.57 -4.41 -39.20
N ALA A 354 -8.22 -3.37 -38.47
CA ALA A 354 -6.97 -2.64 -38.59
C ALA A 354 -5.90 -3.22 -37.65
N THR A 355 -4.67 -3.33 -38.14
CA THR A 355 -3.50 -3.76 -37.36
C THR A 355 -2.32 -2.86 -37.73
N VAL A 356 -1.91 -2.03 -36.79
CA VAL A 356 -0.95 -0.94 -37.02
C VAL A 356 0.19 -0.98 -36.00
N ASP A 357 1.42 -0.75 -36.46
CA ASP A 357 2.61 -0.68 -35.60
C ASP A 357 2.99 0.77 -35.24
N GLU A 358 2.42 1.75 -35.96
CA GLU A 358 2.61 3.19 -35.76
C GLU A 358 1.26 3.91 -35.91
N THR A 359 1.12 5.09 -35.30
CA THR A 359 -0.10 5.90 -35.38
C THR A 359 -0.52 6.12 -36.84
N THR A 360 -1.72 5.66 -37.19
CA THR A 360 -2.22 5.62 -38.56
C THR A 360 -3.65 6.15 -38.64
N THR A 361 -3.92 7.03 -39.60
CA THR A 361 -5.26 7.51 -39.90
C THR A 361 -5.86 6.72 -41.07
N PHE A 362 -7.04 6.17 -40.85
CA PHE A 362 -7.87 5.53 -41.86
C PHE A 362 -8.96 6.46 -42.36
N THR A 363 -9.28 6.36 -43.64
CA THR A 363 -10.41 7.02 -44.30
C THR A 363 -11.32 5.96 -44.89
N ALA A 364 -12.57 5.94 -44.45
CA ALA A 364 -13.66 5.15 -45.03
C ALA A 364 -14.46 6.04 -45.98
N VAL A 365 -14.60 5.63 -47.25
CA VAL A 365 -15.42 6.29 -48.26
C VAL A 365 -16.55 5.35 -48.65
N GLY A 366 -17.78 5.76 -48.36
CA GLY A 366 -19.00 5.06 -48.76
C GLY A 366 -19.56 5.70 -50.01
N VAL A 367 -19.83 4.91 -51.05
CA VAL A 367 -20.46 5.39 -52.29
C VAL A 367 -21.79 4.69 -52.56
N GLY A 368 -22.70 5.40 -53.21
CA GLY A 368 -23.97 4.84 -53.69
C GLY A 368 -25.05 4.68 -52.62
N GLY A 369 -24.84 5.22 -51.42
CA GLY A 369 -25.88 5.35 -50.41
C GLY A 369 -26.90 6.43 -50.75
N PHE A 370 -28.10 6.31 -50.18
CA PHE A 370 -29.21 7.22 -50.47
C PHE A 370 -28.89 8.69 -50.11
N CYS A 371 -28.14 8.90 -49.03
CA CYS A 371 -27.81 10.24 -48.54
C CYS A 371 -26.57 10.88 -49.24
N GLY A 372 -26.15 10.35 -50.39
CA GLY A 372 -24.95 10.80 -51.13
C GLY A 372 -23.70 10.02 -50.75
N ASP A 373 -22.53 10.41 -51.27
CA ASP A 373 -21.26 9.79 -50.86
C ASP A 373 -20.85 10.27 -49.46
N ALA A 374 -20.34 9.35 -48.63
CA ALA A 374 -19.90 9.62 -47.26
C ALA A 374 -18.39 9.45 -47.11
N THR A 375 -17.76 10.24 -46.25
CA THR A 375 -16.34 10.10 -45.91
C THR A 375 -16.14 10.24 -44.40
N ILE A 376 -15.54 9.22 -43.77
CA ILE A 376 -15.26 9.16 -42.34
C ILE A 376 -13.75 8.99 -42.16
N ASN A 377 -13.17 9.75 -41.21
CA ASN A 377 -11.77 9.58 -40.83
C ASN A 377 -11.66 9.06 -39.40
N VAL A 378 -10.71 8.17 -39.14
CA VAL A 378 -10.38 7.68 -37.79
C VAL A 378 -8.89 7.50 -37.62
N THR A 379 -8.34 7.96 -36.51
CA THR A 379 -6.92 7.78 -36.21
C THR A 379 -6.74 6.70 -35.14
N ILE A 380 -6.05 5.62 -35.48
CA ILE A 380 -5.55 4.68 -34.47
C ILE A 380 -4.21 5.21 -33.98
N TYR A 381 -4.19 5.65 -32.73
CA TYR A 381 -2.98 6.09 -32.03
C TYR A 381 -2.28 4.87 -31.43
N VAL A 382 -1.01 4.67 -31.76
CA VAL A 382 -0.17 3.63 -31.15
C VAL A 382 0.68 4.31 -30.10
N ASP A 383 0.33 4.11 -28.83
CA ASP A 383 1.22 4.48 -27.75
C ASP A 383 2.23 3.34 -27.53
N ASN A 384 3.51 3.70 -27.47
CA ASN A 384 4.62 2.77 -27.28
C ASN A 384 5.56 3.29 -26.18
N ASP A 385 5.04 4.09 -25.24
CA ASP A 385 5.82 4.54 -24.09
C ASP A 385 5.97 3.41 -23.06
N GLU A 386 6.82 2.43 -23.38
CA GLU A 386 7.20 1.36 -22.45
C GLU A 386 8.23 1.84 -21.41
N PHE A 387 7.97 2.97 -20.72
CA PHE A 387 8.87 3.41 -19.65
C PHE A 387 8.29 3.14 -18.25
N SER A 388 8.90 2.17 -17.56
CA SER A 388 8.73 1.98 -16.12
C SER A 388 10.08 1.58 -15.54
N ASP A 389 10.49 2.24 -14.46
CA ASP A 389 11.71 1.92 -13.71
C ASP A 389 11.38 1.87 -12.22
N ALA A 390 11.61 0.71 -11.60
CA ALA A 390 11.34 0.46 -10.19
C ALA A 390 12.54 0.82 -9.28
N GLY A 391 13.67 1.21 -9.88
CA GLY A 391 14.93 1.45 -9.19
C GLY A 391 15.79 0.19 -9.05
N LEU A 392 16.90 0.33 -8.31
CA LEU A 392 17.84 -0.77 -8.03
C LEU A 392 17.35 -1.62 -6.85
N ASP A 393 17.77 -2.89 -6.83
CA ASP A 393 17.56 -3.77 -5.69
C ASP A 393 18.17 -3.21 -4.40
N GLU A 394 17.48 -3.42 -3.28
CA GLU A 394 17.80 -2.86 -1.97
C GLU A 394 18.01 -3.95 -0.91
N ASP A 395 18.92 -3.72 0.02
CA ASP A 395 19.19 -4.59 1.17
C ASP A 395 18.79 -3.90 2.47
N ILE A 396 17.93 -4.54 3.27
CA ILE A 396 17.53 -4.04 4.59
C ILE A 396 17.69 -5.12 5.66
N CYS A 397 17.76 -4.72 6.92
CA CYS A 397 17.66 -5.63 8.07
C CYS A 397 16.20 -5.79 8.48
N ILE A 398 15.84 -6.96 9.03
CA ILE A 398 14.48 -7.18 9.53
C ILE A 398 14.08 -6.09 10.53
N GLY A 399 12.90 -5.50 10.32
CA GLY A 399 12.38 -4.36 11.09
C GLY A 399 12.86 -2.97 10.63
N SER A 400 13.75 -2.89 9.63
CA SER A 400 14.14 -1.64 8.97
C SER A 400 13.27 -1.35 7.73
N SER A 401 13.55 -0.23 7.05
CA SER A 401 12.84 0.17 5.83
C SER A 401 13.76 0.87 4.83
N THR A 402 13.40 0.84 3.55
CA THR A 402 14.05 1.60 2.47
C THR A 402 13.00 2.36 1.64
N THR A 403 13.40 3.35 0.85
CA THR A 403 12.50 4.07 -0.08
C THR A 403 12.69 3.50 -1.48
N LEU A 404 11.62 3.01 -2.10
CA LEU A 404 11.64 2.63 -3.51
C LEU A 404 11.64 3.90 -4.38
N ASN A 405 12.30 3.85 -5.54
CA ASN A 405 12.47 5.02 -6.41
C ASN A 405 11.84 4.76 -7.78
N GLY A 406 10.50 4.78 -7.82
CA GLY A 406 9.75 4.54 -9.05
C GLY A 406 9.78 5.72 -10.01
N ASN A 407 9.85 5.44 -11.31
CA ASN A 407 9.80 6.44 -12.38
C ASN A 407 8.99 5.92 -13.58
N GLY A 408 7.93 6.64 -13.95
CA GLY A 408 7.09 6.35 -15.12
C GLY A 408 7.51 7.05 -16.40
N GLY A 409 8.53 7.92 -16.36
CA GLY A 409 9.01 8.66 -17.52
C GLY A 409 8.39 10.05 -17.63
N SER A 410 7.15 10.22 -17.19
CA SER A 410 6.44 11.49 -17.08
C SER A 410 6.00 11.79 -15.64
N ALA A 411 5.71 13.07 -15.39
CA ALA A 411 5.20 13.54 -14.09
C ALA A 411 3.70 13.29 -13.93
N GLU A 412 2.98 12.99 -15.02
CA GLU A 412 1.53 12.79 -15.04
C GLU A 412 1.13 11.31 -14.92
N ASP A 413 2.11 10.39 -14.91
CA ASP A 413 1.85 8.96 -14.86
C ASP A 413 1.28 8.53 -13.52
N ILE A 414 0.42 7.52 -13.57
CA ILE A 414 -0.17 6.90 -12.37
C ILE A 414 0.71 5.73 -11.95
N TYR A 415 1.06 5.66 -10.67
CA TYR A 415 1.94 4.63 -10.11
C TYR A 415 1.11 3.61 -9.34
N LEU A 416 1.41 2.32 -9.51
CA LEU A 416 0.79 1.23 -8.77
C LEU A 416 1.81 0.15 -8.44
N TRP A 417 2.11 -0.02 -7.16
CA TRP A 417 3.04 -1.02 -6.65
C TRP A 417 2.33 -2.27 -6.11
N SER A 418 2.88 -3.44 -6.41
CA SER A 418 2.39 -4.73 -5.91
C SER A 418 3.55 -5.66 -5.50
N PRO A 419 3.47 -6.39 -4.37
CA PRO A 419 2.38 -6.38 -3.41
C PRO A 419 2.31 -5.08 -2.61
N SER A 420 1.14 -4.71 -2.09
CA SER A 420 1.00 -3.51 -1.24
C SER A 420 1.46 -3.72 0.20
N LEU A 421 1.59 -4.97 0.64
CA LEU A 421 2.00 -5.30 2.01
C LEU A 421 3.44 -4.84 2.26
N GLY A 422 3.62 -4.10 3.35
CA GLY A 422 4.92 -3.54 3.71
C GLY A 422 5.26 -2.24 2.97
N LEU A 423 4.37 -1.68 2.15
CA LEU A 423 4.55 -0.34 1.56
C LEU A 423 3.79 0.72 2.36
N SER A 424 4.32 1.93 2.41
CA SER A 424 3.64 3.08 3.03
C SER A 424 2.40 3.53 2.26
N ASP A 425 2.49 3.55 0.93
CA ASP A 425 1.40 3.84 0.01
C ASP A 425 1.73 3.24 -1.36
N PRO A 426 1.00 2.24 -1.87
CA PRO A 426 1.33 1.61 -3.15
C PRO A 426 1.03 2.50 -4.37
N ASN A 427 0.42 3.67 -4.22
CA ASN A 427 -0.04 4.49 -5.36
C ASN A 427 0.81 5.75 -5.62
N ILE A 428 2.01 5.82 -5.04
CA ILE A 428 2.96 6.92 -5.24
C ILE A 428 4.24 6.43 -5.89
N ALA A 429 4.97 7.34 -6.53
CA ALA A 429 6.25 7.01 -7.18
C ALA A 429 7.27 6.42 -6.19
N ASN A 430 7.39 7.02 -4.99
CA ASN A 430 8.45 6.70 -4.04
C ASN A 430 7.90 6.23 -2.67
N PRO A 431 7.32 5.02 -2.57
CA PRO A 431 6.85 4.47 -1.30
C PRO A 431 8.01 4.04 -0.40
N VAL A 432 7.78 4.06 0.91
CA VAL A 432 8.69 3.45 1.89
C VAL A 432 8.30 1.98 2.03
N ALA A 433 9.25 1.08 1.78
CA ALA A 433 9.13 -0.37 1.90
C ALA A 433 9.75 -0.89 3.21
N SER A 434 8.97 -1.63 3.99
CA SER A 434 9.35 -2.31 5.25
C SER A 434 8.88 -3.78 5.30
N PRO A 435 9.19 -4.61 4.29
CA PRO A 435 8.79 -6.01 4.31
C PRO A 435 9.47 -6.81 5.43
N THR A 436 8.80 -7.85 5.93
CA THR A 436 9.34 -8.74 6.98
C THR A 436 10.09 -9.95 6.41
N THR A 437 9.97 -10.21 5.12
CA THR A 437 10.68 -11.24 4.36
C THR A 437 11.12 -10.66 3.02
N THR A 438 12.19 -11.18 2.41
CA THR A 438 12.62 -10.77 1.06
C THR A 438 11.43 -10.76 0.09
N THR A 439 11.16 -9.60 -0.51
CA THR A 439 9.95 -9.34 -1.29
C THR A 439 10.33 -8.62 -2.58
N ALA A 440 9.80 -9.10 -3.71
CA ALA A 440 9.89 -8.40 -4.99
C ALA A 440 8.65 -7.48 -5.15
N TYR A 441 8.88 -6.18 -5.30
CA TYR A 441 7.84 -5.21 -5.61
C TYR A 441 7.86 -4.92 -7.10
N THR A 442 6.71 -5.09 -7.75
CA THR A 442 6.47 -4.74 -9.15
C THR A 442 5.78 -3.38 -9.21
N LEU A 443 6.40 -2.43 -9.89
CA LEU A 443 5.82 -1.16 -10.29
C LEU A 443 5.04 -1.37 -11.59
N THR A 444 3.81 -0.90 -11.61
CA THR A 444 3.03 -0.66 -12.84
C THR A 444 2.83 0.85 -12.97
N THR A 445 3.21 1.42 -14.10
CA THR A 445 2.94 2.83 -14.44
C THR A 445 1.90 2.89 -15.54
N TYR A 446 1.00 3.86 -15.49
CA TYR A 446 0.07 4.16 -16.58
C TYR A 446 0.38 5.56 -17.09
N ASP A 447 0.60 5.70 -18.38
CA ASP A 447 0.73 7.00 -19.02
C ASP A 447 -0.61 7.77 -19.04
N THR A 448 -0.59 8.96 -19.63
CA THR A 448 -1.79 9.81 -19.77
C THR A 448 -2.89 9.22 -20.64
N LEU A 449 -2.59 8.19 -21.43
CA LEU A 449 -3.52 7.48 -22.31
C LEU A 449 -3.99 6.14 -21.71
N GLY A 450 -3.45 5.75 -20.55
CA GLY A 450 -3.84 4.56 -19.80
C GLY A 450 -3.07 3.30 -20.16
N CYS A 451 -1.94 3.40 -20.88
CA CYS A 451 -1.15 2.23 -21.25
C CYS A 451 -0.20 1.80 -20.13
N PRO A 452 -0.20 0.51 -19.74
CA PRO A 452 0.59 0.04 -18.61
C PRO A 452 2.02 -0.32 -19.02
N ALA A 453 3.00 0.14 -18.24
CA ALA A 453 4.39 -0.33 -18.27
C ALA A 453 4.79 -0.97 -16.92
N TYR A 454 5.72 -1.92 -16.94
CA TYR A 454 6.05 -2.74 -15.76
C TYR A 454 7.55 -2.76 -15.48
N SER A 455 7.93 -2.66 -14.20
CA SER A 455 9.29 -2.90 -13.71
C SER A 455 9.26 -3.53 -12.32
N ALA A 456 10.34 -4.18 -11.89
CA ALA A 456 10.41 -4.80 -10.58
C ALA A 456 11.71 -4.46 -9.84
N VAL A 457 11.62 -4.39 -8.51
CA VAL A 457 12.73 -4.19 -7.58
C VAL A 457 12.67 -5.25 -6.47
N LEU A 458 13.80 -5.84 -6.13
CA LEU A 458 13.90 -6.81 -5.04
C LEU A 458 14.38 -6.12 -3.76
N VAL A 459 13.59 -6.21 -2.69
CA VAL A 459 14.01 -5.78 -1.35
C VAL A 459 14.38 -7.02 -0.54
N THR A 460 15.68 -7.22 -0.31
CA THR A 460 16.23 -8.35 0.44
C THR A 460 16.22 -8.05 1.93
N VAL A 461 15.60 -8.92 2.73
CA VAL A 461 15.48 -8.76 4.18
C VAL A 461 16.47 -9.69 4.89
N ASN A 462 17.54 -9.10 5.41
CA ASN A 462 18.58 -9.80 6.14
C ASN A 462 18.17 -10.00 7.62
N PRO A 463 18.32 -11.22 8.17
CA PRO A 463 18.04 -11.48 9.57
C PRO A 463 19.03 -10.73 10.48
N LEU A 464 18.62 -10.39 11.70
CA LEU A 464 19.55 -9.84 12.69
C LEU A 464 20.59 -10.90 13.10
N PRO A 465 21.85 -10.52 13.39
CA PRO A 465 22.83 -11.44 13.93
C PRO A 465 22.40 -11.99 15.29
N ASN A 466 22.78 -13.24 15.55
CA ASN A 466 22.68 -13.84 16.87
C ASN A 466 23.92 -13.49 17.70
N ILE A 467 23.93 -12.30 18.28
CA ILE A 467 25.02 -11.84 19.15
C ILE A 467 24.95 -12.59 20.48
N ASN A 468 26.10 -13.01 20.98
CA ASN A 468 26.24 -13.68 22.27
C ASN A 468 27.37 -13.01 23.05
N ALA A 469 27.06 -12.46 24.22
CA ALA A 469 27.99 -11.77 25.12
C ALA A 469 28.87 -12.71 25.94
N GLY A 470 28.59 -14.02 25.92
CA GLY A 470 29.22 -15.01 26.78
C GLY A 470 28.39 -15.30 28.03
N ALA A 471 28.92 -16.15 28.91
CA ALA A 471 28.28 -16.44 30.18
C ALA A 471 28.54 -15.31 31.19
N ASN A 472 27.70 -15.23 32.23
CA ASN A 472 28.00 -14.38 33.39
C ASN A 472 29.23 -14.94 34.12
N GLU A 473 30.13 -14.06 34.52
CA GLU A 473 31.42 -14.41 35.10
C GLU A 473 31.62 -13.73 36.46
N ALA A 474 32.52 -14.28 37.26
CA ALA A 474 32.89 -13.69 38.54
C ALA A 474 34.42 -13.57 38.68
N ILE A 475 34.89 -12.43 39.14
CA ILE A 475 36.30 -12.16 39.44
C ILE A 475 36.46 -11.78 40.91
N CYS A 476 37.63 -12.00 41.48
CA CYS A 476 37.98 -11.38 42.75
C CYS A 476 38.33 -9.91 42.54
N VAL A 477 38.22 -9.07 43.56
CA VAL A 477 38.73 -7.69 43.51
C VAL A 477 40.20 -7.68 43.06
N ASP A 478 40.57 -6.68 42.26
CA ASP A 478 41.86 -6.56 41.54
C ASP A 478 42.14 -7.69 40.51
N GLY A 479 41.19 -8.60 40.29
CA GLY A 479 41.24 -9.64 39.28
C GLY A 479 40.96 -9.12 37.87
N GLN A 480 41.20 -9.98 36.87
CA GLN A 480 40.87 -9.69 35.48
C GLN A 480 40.28 -10.93 34.80
N ILE A 481 39.44 -10.70 33.80
CA ILE A 481 38.90 -11.74 32.93
C ILE A 481 38.88 -11.25 31.48
N GLU A 482 38.96 -12.15 30.51
CA GLU A 482 38.75 -11.84 29.09
C GLU A 482 37.29 -12.15 28.75
N LEU A 483 36.54 -11.15 28.27
CA LEU A 483 35.18 -11.36 27.78
C LEU A 483 35.25 -12.02 26.39
N GLU A 484 34.20 -12.71 25.95
CA GLU A 484 34.19 -13.35 24.63
C GLU A 484 32.83 -13.16 23.93
N ALA A 485 32.73 -12.14 23.08
CA ALA A 485 31.56 -11.97 22.21
C ALA A 485 31.67 -12.78 20.91
N THR A 486 30.54 -13.34 20.46
CA THR A 486 30.43 -14.05 19.17
C THR A 486 29.19 -13.59 18.38
N GLY A 487 29.11 -13.97 17.10
CA GLY A 487 27.93 -13.73 16.26
C GLY A 487 27.96 -12.50 15.34
N GLY A 488 28.96 -11.62 15.45
CA GLY A 488 29.16 -10.44 14.59
C GLY A 488 30.52 -10.43 13.90
N VAL A 489 30.73 -9.48 12.98
CA VAL A 489 32.03 -9.16 12.38
C VAL A 489 32.68 -7.93 13.03
N SER A 490 31.91 -7.12 13.76
CA SER A 490 32.39 -6.01 14.60
C SER A 490 31.56 -5.90 15.87
N TYR A 491 32.17 -5.37 16.93
CA TYR A 491 31.60 -5.36 18.29
C TYR A 491 31.82 -4.03 18.98
N VAL A 492 30.87 -3.62 19.81
CA VAL A 492 30.97 -2.46 20.72
C VAL A 492 30.34 -2.83 22.05
N TRP A 493 31.14 -2.79 23.12
CA TRP A 493 30.74 -3.06 24.49
C TRP A 493 30.39 -1.77 25.24
N THR A 494 29.30 -1.81 26.00
CA THR A 494 28.86 -0.71 26.87
C THR A 494 28.42 -1.24 28.23
N PRO A 495 28.83 -0.63 29.36
CA PRO A 495 29.75 0.51 29.46
C PRO A 495 31.19 0.14 29.06
N ALA A 496 32.03 1.14 28.79
CA ALA A 496 33.45 0.92 28.48
C ALA A 496 34.36 0.86 29.72
N ILE A 497 33.79 1.03 30.92
CA ILE A 497 34.54 1.06 32.18
C ILE A 497 35.22 -0.29 32.41
N GLY A 498 36.47 -0.28 32.88
CA GLY A 498 37.23 -1.49 33.17
C GLY A 498 37.65 -2.33 31.95
N LEU A 499 37.23 -1.97 30.72
CA LEU A 499 37.59 -2.71 29.51
C LEU A 499 38.86 -2.16 28.86
N SER A 500 39.74 -3.07 28.46
CA SER A 500 40.97 -2.74 27.71
C SER A 500 40.70 -2.09 26.34
N ASN A 501 39.67 -2.56 25.61
CA ASN A 501 39.16 -1.93 24.39
C ASN A 501 37.70 -2.33 24.16
N PRO A 502 36.72 -1.41 24.29
CA PRO A 502 35.31 -1.76 24.12
C PRO A 502 34.93 -2.13 22.68
N ASN A 503 35.80 -1.96 21.67
CA ASN A 503 35.45 -2.17 20.26
C ASN A 503 35.98 -3.48 19.65
N ILE A 504 36.35 -4.46 20.48
CA ILE A 504 36.80 -5.79 20.04
C ILE A 504 35.90 -6.88 20.63
N ALA A 505 35.94 -8.08 20.05
CA ALA A 505 35.16 -9.21 20.52
C ALA A 505 35.57 -9.64 21.95
N ASN A 506 36.86 -9.55 22.26
CA ASN A 506 37.48 -10.09 23.45
C ASN A 506 38.28 -9.07 24.28
N PRO A 507 37.62 -8.09 24.91
CA PRO A 507 38.30 -7.18 25.83
C PRO A 507 38.67 -7.89 27.14
N ILE A 508 39.85 -7.57 27.66
CA ILE A 508 40.19 -7.79 29.07
C ILE A 508 39.38 -6.80 29.93
N CYS A 509 38.73 -7.31 30.97
CA CYS A 509 37.88 -6.60 31.94
C CYS A 509 38.49 -6.60 33.34
N THR A 510 38.61 -5.42 33.94
CA THR A 510 39.04 -5.16 35.33
C THR A 510 38.07 -4.16 35.96
N VAL A 511 37.09 -4.66 36.73
CA VAL A 511 36.09 -3.83 37.41
C VAL A 511 36.14 -4.05 38.91
N ASP A 512 35.82 -3.00 39.66
CA ASP A 512 35.85 -2.99 41.13
C ASP A 512 34.47 -3.30 41.74
N ASP A 513 33.41 -3.13 40.96
CA ASP A 513 32.01 -3.35 41.33
C ASP A 513 31.31 -4.20 40.26
N GLU A 514 30.20 -4.85 40.66
CA GLU A 514 29.35 -5.59 39.73
C GLU A 514 28.92 -4.71 38.55
N THR A 515 29.21 -5.18 37.33
CA THR A 515 28.97 -4.43 36.10
C THR A 515 28.23 -5.31 35.09
N ILE A 516 27.14 -4.77 34.55
CA ILE A 516 26.41 -5.38 33.42
C ILE A 516 26.97 -4.77 32.15
N TYR A 517 27.45 -5.62 31.25
CA TYR A 517 27.94 -5.25 29.94
C TYR A 517 26.97 -5.69 28.85
N THR A 518 26.53 -4.75 28.03
CA THR A 518 25.81 -4.99 26.78
C THR A 518 26.81 -4.96 25.63
N VAL A 519 26.89 -6.04 24.85
CA VAL A 519 27.63 -6.04 23.57
C VAL A 519 26.66 -5.78 22.43
N THR A 520 27.01 -4.81 21.59
CA THR A 520 26.37 -4.57 20.29
C THR A 520 27.25 -5.15 19.21
N GLY A 521 26.72 -6.07 18.40
CA GLY A 521 27.44 -6.67 17.29
C GLY A 521 26.78 -6.39 15.95
N THR A 522 27.60 -6.18 14.92
CA THR A 522 27.17 -5.98 13.53
C THR A 522 27.61 -7.14 12.67
N ASP A 523 26.78 -7.64 11.76
CA ASP A 523 27.13 -8.69 10.80
C ASP A 523 27.70 -8.17 9.47
N VAL A 524 27.94 -9.09 8.53
CA VAL A 524 28.48 -8.77 7.19
C VAL A 524 27.52 -7.97 6.31
N ASN A 525 26.22 -8.04 6.58
CA ASN A 525 25.16 -7.31 5.87
C ASN A 525 24.85 -5.96 6.54
N GLY A 526 25.58 -5.59 7.60
CA GLY A 526 25.38 -4.35 8.34
C GLY A 526 24.26 -4.41 9.39
N CYS A 527 23.66 -5.58 9.63
CA CYS A 527 22.60 -5.73 10.62
C CYS A 527 23.16 -5.80 12.04
N VAL A 528 22.46 -5.13 12.97
CA VAL A 528 22.93 -4.93 14.34
C VAL A 528 21.98 -5.61 15.33
N ASN A 529 22.55 -6.28 16.33
CA ASN A 529 21.82 -6.81 17.47
C ASN A 529 22.66 -6.73 18.75
N THR A 530 22.05 -7.00 19.90
CA THR A 530 22.71 -6.89 21.20
C THR A 530 22.50 -8.12 22.07
N ASP A 531 23.43 -8.36 22.99
CA ASP A 531 23.28 -9.31 24.10
C ASP A 531 23.95 -8.75 25.36
N GLU A 532 23.61 -9.29 26.53
CA GLU A 532 24.12 -8.82 27.82
C GLU A 532 24.78 -9.93 28.63
N MET A 533 25.81 -9.55 29.40
CA MET A 533 26.40 -10.39 30.44
C MET A 533 26.71 -9.58 31.70
N THR A 534 26.82 -10.27 32.83
CA THR A 534 27.19 -9.67 34.12
C THR A 534 28.57 -10.15 34.55
N VAL A 535 29.42 -9.21 34.96
CA VAL A 535 30.67 -9.49 35.70
C VAL A 535 30.44 -9.12 37.16
N THR A 536 30.44 -10.11 38.05
CA THR A 536 30.33 -9.90 39.51
C THR A 536 31.72 -9.86 40.15
N VAL A 537 31.92 -8.95 41.10
CA VAL A 537 33.19 -8.79 41.82
C VAL A 537 33.04 -9.36 43.24
N ASN A 538 33.83 -10.37 43.56
CA ASN A 538 33.93 -10.98 44.88
C ASN A 538 35.06 -10.32 45.68
N TYR A 539 34.75 -9.78 46.86
CA TYR A 539 35.77 -9.22 47.74
C TYR A 539 36.65 -10.31 48.35
N LEU A 540 37.89 -9.96 48.67
CA LEU A 540 38.79 -10.87 49.37
C LEU A 540 38.24 -11.22 50.77
N PRO A 541 38.47 -12.45 51.27
CA PRO A 541 38.10 -12.78 52.64
C PRO A 541 38.84 -11.90 53.64
N GLU A 542 38.15 -11.51 54.71
CA GLU A 542 38.80 -10.90 55.88
C GLU A 542 39.58 -11.99 56.63
N VAL A 543 40.88 -11.76 56.81
CA VAL A 543 41.81 -12.70 57.43
C VAL A 543 42.52 -11.97 58.57
N THR A 544 42.40 -12.50 59.78
CA THR A 544 43.22 -12.06 60.92
C THR A 544 43.75 -13.28 61.65
N ALA A 545 45.06 -13.45 61.61
CA ALA A 545 45.79 -14.51 62.28
C ALA A 545 46.13 -14.11 63.72
N THR A 546 45.90 -15.02 64.65
CA THR A 546 46.13 -14.80 66.08
C THR A 546 46.86 -16.00 66.70
N ALA A 547 47.55 -15.75 67.82
CA ALA A 547 48.24 -16.76 68.60
C ALA A 547 47.89 -16.57 70.07
N SER A 548 47.59 -17.65 70.79
CA SER A 548 47.28 -17.60 72.22
C SER A 548 47.83 -18.82 72.95
N PRO A 549 48.80 -18.65 73.87
CA PRO A 549 49.54 -17.41 74.17
C PRO A 549 50.51 -17.00 73.04
N TYR A 550 50.89 -15.71 72.94
CA TYR A 550 51.86 -15.23 71.96
C TYR A 550 53.32 -15.64 72.24
N THR A 551 53.60 -16.06 73.47
CA THR A 551 54.92 -16.49 73.92
C THR A 551 54.81 -17.89 74.52
N ILE A 552 55.72 -18.78 74.11
CA ILE A 552 55.83 -20.15 74.63
C ILE A 552 57.26 -20.40 75.13
N ASP A 553 57.39 -21.24 76.14
CA ASP A 553 58.67 -21.77 76.62
C ASP A 553 58.93 -23.15 76.02
N VAL A 554 59.98 -23.24 75.18
CA VAL A 554 60.34 -24.48 74.47
C VAL A 554 60.78 -25.60 75.42
N PHE A 555 61.32 -25.25 76.59
CA PHE A 555 61.79 -26.24 77.57
C PHE A 555 60.68 -26.75 78.49
N LEU A 556 59.52 -26.10 78.50
CA LEU A 556 58.32 -26.55 79.22
C LEU A 556 57.33 -27.29 78.30
N ASP A 557 57.73 -27.58 77.06
CA ASP A 557 56.87 -28.15 76.02
C ASP A 557 55.56 -27.35 75.82
N GLU A 558 55.62 -26.03 76.01
CA GLU A 558 54.45 -25.18 75.82
C GLU A 558 54.08 -25.08 74.35
N THR A 559 52.77 -25.04 74.09
CA THR A 559 52.21 -24.89 72.75
C THR A 559 51.38 -23.62 72.68
N THR A 560 51.30 -23.01 71.51
CA THR A 560 50.35 -21.93 71.25
C THR A 560 49.27 -22.40 70.29
N GLN A 561 48.04 -21.96 70.51
CA GLN A 561 46.96 -22.13 69.55
C GLN A 561 47.05 -21.01 68.53
N LEU A 562 47.32 -21.33 67.27
CA LEU A 562 47.07 -20.41 66.18
C LEU A 562 45.59 -20.47 65.83
N ASP A 563 45.02 -19.34 65.48
CA ASP A 563 43.65 -19.28 64.99
C ASP A 563 43.50 -18.17 63.97
N VAL A 564 42.53 -18.33 63.06
CA VAL A 564 42.14 -17.30 62.12
C VAL A 564 40.69 -16.93 62.39
N THR A 565 40.42 -15.65 62.61
CA THR A 565 39.04 -15.12 62.53
C THR A 565 38.73 -14.91 61.04
N THR A 566 37.75 -15.65 60.49
CA THR A 566 37.58 -15.74 59.02
C THR A 566 36.14 -15.58 58.55
N GLY A 567 36.02 -15.28 57.25
CA GLY A 567 34.96 -15.76 56.35
C GLY A 567 35.43 -16.79 55.30
N GLY A 568 36.51 -17.53 55.55
CA GLY A 568 37.14 -18.46 54.58
C GLY A 568 36.82 -19.93 54.79
N VAL A 569 37.13 -20.79 53.81
CA VAL A 569 36.84 -22.24 53.84
C VAL A 569 38.05 -23.16 53.61
N ILE A 570 39.14 -22.65 53.02
CA ILE A 570 40.41 -23.39 52.84
C ILE A 570 41.52 -22.60 53.51
N PHE A 571 42.39 -23.31 54.25
CA PHE A 571 43.48 -22.73 55.03
C PHE A 571 44.81 -23.38 54.64
N SER A 572 45.89 -22.59 54.62
CA SER A 572 47.25 -23.08 54.41
C SER A 572 48.25 -22.21 55.16
N TRP A 573 48.82 -22.74 56.23
CA TRP A 573 49.83 -22.11 57.05
C TRP A 573 51.25 -22.43 56.59
N SER A 574 52.13 -21.43 56.61
CA SER A 574 53.56 -21.57 56.30
C SER A 574 54.40 -20.65 57.20
N PRO A 575 55.57 -21.10 57.69
CA PRO A 575 56.15 -22.43 57.53
C PRO A 575 55.36 -23.50 58.31
N VAL A 576 55.55 -24.77 57.95
CA VAL A 576 54.85 -25.90 58.58
C VAL A 576 55.50 -26.38 59.88
N ASP A 577 56.66 -25.82 60.23
CA ASP A 577 57.47 -26.24 61.36
C ASP A 577 56.67 -26.13 62.67
N GLY A 578 56.63 -27.20 63.46
CA GLY A 578 55.94 -27.22 64.74
C GLY A 578 54.41 -27.16 64.67
N LEU A 579 53.78 -27.16 63.49
CA LEU A 579 52.32 -27.15 63.35
C LEU A 579 51.70 -28.55 63.47
N SER A 580 50.54 -28.65 64.11
CA SER A 580 49.76 -29.89 64.19
C SER A 580 49.18 -30.31 62.83
N ASP A 581 48.67 -29.35 62.06
CA ASP A 581 48.20 -29.52 60.69
C ASP A 581 48.20 -28.14 60.00
N PRO A 582 49.01 -27.92 58.95
CA PRO A 582 49.06 -26.61 58.31
C PRO A 582 47.80 -26.26 57.50
N ASN A 583 46.85 -27.18 57.29
CA ASN A 583 45.71 -26.95 56.40
C ASN A 583 44.36 -26.74 57.11
N ILE A 584 44.38 -26.48 58.42
CA ILE A 584 43.17 -26.22 59.21
C ILE A 584 43.14 -24.77 59.70
N GLN A 585 41.95 -24.28 60.05
CA GLN A 585 41.75 -22.93 60.56
C GLN A 585 42.55 -22.66 61.83
N SER A 586 42.55 -23.63 62.76
CA SER A 586 43.11 -23.44 64.11
C SER A 586 44.15 -24.53 64.44
N PRO A 587 45.37 -24.47 63.89
CA PRO A 587 46.41 -25.41 64.24
C PRO A 587 47.09 -25.08 65.56
N ILE A 588 47.59 -26.12 66.23
CA ILE A 588 48.48 -25.96 67.39
C ILE A 588 49.90 -25.79 66.86
N ALA A 589 50.63 -24.81 67.36
CA ALA A 589 52.02 -24.53 66.99
C ALA A 589 52.98 -24.73 68.17
N GLN A 590 54.11 -25.37 67.90
CA GLN A 590 55.22 -25.61 68.82
C GLN A 590 56.58 -25.42 68.12
N PRO A 591 56.89 -24.21 67.61
CA PRO A 591 58.19 -23.94 66.99
C PRO A 591 59.32 -23.96 68.02
N GLN A 592 60.53 -24.29 67.56
CA GLN A 592 61.75 -24.32 68.41
C GLN A 592 62.44 -22.95 68.53
N ASP A 593 62.20 -22.07 67.56
CA ASP A 593 62.72 -20.70 67.52
C ASP A 593 61.56 -19.72 67.29
N THR A 594 61.75 -18.45 67.64
CA THR A 594 60.76 -17.40 67.36
C THR A 594 60.51 -17.32 65.85
N LEU A 595 59.25 -17.49 65.44
CA LEU A 595 58.87 -17.66 64.04
C LEU A 595 57.62 -16.85 63.68
N ILE A 596 57.53 -16.45 62.41
CA ILE A 596 56.35 -15.81 61.84
C ILE A 596 55.62 -16.86 61.00
N TYR A 597 54.38 -17.16 61.37
CA TYR A 597 53.49 -17.97 60.55
C TYR A 597 52.65 -17.07 59.66
N THR A 598 52.55 -17.40 58.38
CA THR A 598 51.66 -16.80 57.39
C THR A 598 50.55 -17.77 57.07
N VAL A 599 49.29 -17.35 57.19
CA VAL A 599 48.15 -18.13 56.71
C VAL A 599 47.68 -17.60 55.36
N THR A 600 47.45 -18.50 54.43
CA THR A 600 46.72 -18.24 53.18
C THR A 600 45.31 -18.80 53.34
N VAL A 601 44.30 -17.97 53.14
CA VAL A 601 42.89 -18.32 53.27
C VAL A 601 42.19 -18.15 51.92
N THR A 602 41.45 -19.17 51.50
CA THR A 602 40.55 -19.10 50.33
C THR A 602 39.11 -19.20 50.79
N ASP A 603 38.25 -18.31 50.30
CA ASP A 603 36.80 -18.34 50.59
C ASP A 603 36.03 -19.32 49.67
N ALA A 604 34.70 -19.34 49.82
CA ALA A 604 33.81 -20.18 49.01
C ALA A 604 33.69 -19.74 47.54
N GLN A 605 34.10 -18.50 47.23
CA GLN A 605 34.10 -17.90 45.90
C GLN A 605 35.45 -18.10 45.18
N GLY A 606 36.46 -18.65 45.87
CA GLY A 606 37.79 -18.89 45.35
C GLY A 606 38.76 -17.72 45.53
N CYS A 607 38.37 -16.65 46.24
CA CYS A 607 39.24 -15.50 46.48
C CYS A 607 40.21 -15.75 47.62
N VAL A 608 41.45 -15.31 47.45
CA VAL A 608 42.57 -15.64 48.33
C VAL A 608 43.10 -14.40 49.02
N ASN A 609 43.28 -14.48 50.33
CA ASN A 609 43.95 -13.45 51.11
C ASN A 609 44.88 -14.07 52.16
N THR A 610 45.83 -13.30 52.68
CA THR A 610 46.83 -13.80 53.64
C THR A 610 46.98 -12.88 54.85
N ASP A 611 47.32 -13.44 56.01
CA ASP A 611 47.77 -12.68 57.18
C ASP A 611 48.91 -13.40 57.91
N THR A 612 49.59 -12.72 58.82
CA THR A 612 50.73 -13.26 59.57
C THR A 612 50.57 -13.11 61.08
N VAL A 613 51.13 -14.06 61.84
CA VAL A 613 51.22 -14.01 63.29
C VAL A 613 52.59 -14.46 63.78
N VAL A 614 53.13 -13.76 64.78
CA VAL A 614 54.44 -14.08 65.39
C VAL A 614 54.23 -14.90 66.65
N VAL A 615 55.00 -15.99 66.78
CA VAL A 615 55.09 -16.80 68.01
C VAL A 615 56.48 -16.60 68.60
N TYR A 616 56.56 -16.02 69.78
CA TYR A 616 57.81 -15.81 70.51
C TYR A 616 58.16 -17.08 71.30
N VAL A 617 59.41 -17.51 71.19
CA VAL A 617 59.93 -18.69 71.89
C VAL A 617 60.97 -18.25 72.91
N ILE A 618 60.73 -18.56 74.18
CA ILE A 618 61.70 -18.40 75.26
C ILE A 618 62.60 -19.64 75.29
N GLY A 619 63.91 -19.41 75.25
CA GLY A 619 64.94 -20.46 75.19
C GLY A 619 65.68 -20.69 76.52
N GLU A 620 66.92 -21.18 76.42
CA GLU A 620 67.72 -21.55 77.59
C GLU A 620 67.90 -20.40 78.58
N LEU A 621 67.88 -20.73 79.87
CA LEU A 621 68.22 -19.82 80.95
C LEU A 621 69.63 -19.22 80.73
N ASN A 622 69.69 -17.90 80.68
CA ASN A 622 70.91 -17.13 80.61
C ASN A 622 70.90 -16.03 81.69
N VAL A 623 71.92 -16.08 82.56
CA VAL A 623 72.13 -15.06 83.61
C VAL A 623 73.23 -14.11 83.17
N LEU A 624 72.86 -12.86 83.03
CA LEU A 624 73.76 -11.77 82.68
C LEU A 624 74.29 -11.12 83.95
N LEU A 625 75.61 -11.16 84.11
CA LEU A 625 76.31 -10.46 85.18
C LEU A 625 76.83 -9.13 84.64
N PRO A 626 76.34 -7.98 85.10
CA PRO A 626 76.94 -6.69 84.76
C PRO A 626 78.43 -6.69 85.14
N ASN A 627 79.26 -6.04 84.32
CA ASN A 627 80.71 -6.01 84.49
C ASN A 627 81.22 -4.74 85.22
N ALA A 628 80.35 -3.75 85.41
CA ALA A 628 80.59 -2.58 86.23
C ALA A 628 79.26 -1.96 86.68
N PHE A 629 79.30 -1.20 87.78
CA PHE A 629 78.19 -0.34 88.20
C PHE A 629 78.74 0.89 88.94
N SER A 630 77.95 1.95 89.02
CA SER A 630 78.35 3.27 89.50
C SER A 630 77.37 3.79 90.56
N PRO A 631 77.53 3.42 91.84
CA PRO A 631 76.66 3.87 92.92
C PRO A 631 76.96 5.33 93.31
N ASN A 632 76.45 6.27 92.52
CA ASN A 632 76.66 7.72 92.68
C ASN A 632 75.36 8.50 92.99
N GLY A 633 74.21 7.82 92.99
CA GLY A 633 72.89 8.36 93.31
C GLY A 633 72.24 9.14 92.16
N ASP A 634 72.68 8.96 90.91
CA ASP A 634 72.10 9.63 89.74
C ASP A 634 70.89 8.91 89.11
N GLY A 635 70.53 7.74 89.66
CA GLY A 635 69.46 6.87 89.19
C GLY A 635 69.88 5.88 88.11
N VAL A 636 71.14 5.86 87.69
CA VAL A 636 71.67 5.02 86.61
C VAL A 636 72.76 4.09 87.13
N ASN A 637 72.49 2.78 87.10
CA ASN A 637 73.42 1.74 87.57
C ASN A 637 73.89 1.95 89.03
N ASP A 638 73.00 2.51 89.86
CA ASP A 638 73.26 2.72 91.29
C ASP A 638 73.28 1.42 92.09
N TYR A 639 72.65 0.38 91.55
CA TYR A 639 72.54 -0.93 92.16
C TYR A 639 73.15 -1.98 91.25
N TYR A 640 73.97 -2.84 91.82
CA TYR A 640 74.43 -4.05 91.14
C TYR A 640 73.42 -5.17 91.32
N TYR A 641 72.92 -5.75 90.22
CA TYR A 641 72.08 -6.93 90.23
C TYR A 641 72.31 -7.78 88.96
N PRO A 642 72.36 -9.12 89.06
CA PRO A 642 72.28 -10.01 87.90
C PRO A 642 70.93 -9.89 87.20
N ALA A 643 70.91 -9.93 85.87
CA ALA A 643 69.69 -10.03 85.08
C ALA A 643 69.51 -11.45 84.55
N VAL A 644 68.26 -11.91 84.43
CA VAL A 644 67.92 -13.23 83.89
C VAL A 644 67.08 -13.08 82.63
N SER A 645 67.37 -13.93 81.64
CA SER A 645 66.60 -14.11 80.41
C SER A 645 66.48 -15.61 80.13
N GLY A 646 65.43 -16.04 79.43
CA GLY A 646 65.20 -17.47 79.16
C GLY A 646 64.37 -18.18 80.23
N SER A 647 64.32 -19.52 80.16
CA SER A 647 63.49 -20.39 81.00
C SER A 647 64.08 -20.63 82.41
N GLY A 648 63.91 -19.66 83.31
CA GLY A 648 64.30 -19.79 84.72
C GLY A 648 64.28 -18.49 85.52
N ASP A 649 64.54 -18.60 86.81
CA ASP A 649 64.52 -17.49 87.77
C ASP A 649 65.86 -17.33 88.51
N LEU A 650 66.21 -16.10 88.88
CA LEU A 650 67.34 -15.85 89.76
C LEU A 650 66.95 -16.17 91.21
N GLU A 651 67.59 -17.16 91.83
CA GLU A 651 67.27 -17.55 93.21
C GLU A 651 68.12 -16.81 94.23
N TYR A 652 69.38 -16.54 93.89
CA TYR A 652 70.35 -16.05 94.85
C TYR A 652 71.50 -15.33 94.17
N TYR A 653 72.06 -14.30 94.80
CA TYR A 653 73.42 -13.88 94.51
C TYR A 653 74.10 -13.24 95.72
N ALA A 654 75.43 -13.31 95.74
CA ALA A 654 76.27 -12.66 96.74
C ALA A 654 77.48 -12.00 96.09
N ILE A 655 77.96 -10.94 96.73
CA ILE A 655 79.09 -10.13 96.31
C ILE A 655 80.19 -10.24 97.36
N TYR A 656 81.41 -10.46 96.90
CA TYR A 656 82.58 -10.69 97.73
C TYR A 656 83.68 -9.68 97.42
N ASN A 657 84.44 -9.30 98.45
CA ASN A 657 85.68 -8.54 98.26
C ASN A 657 86.85 -9.44 97.79
N ARG A 658 87.99 -8.83 97.47
CA ARG A 658 89.20 -9.54 97.00
C ARG A 658 89.78 -10.57 97.97
N TRP A 659 89.36 -10.54 99.24
CA TRP A 659 89.81 -11.44 100.31
C TRP A 659 88.82 -12.57 100.59
N GLY A 660 87.68 -12.60 99.89
CA GLY A 660 86.63 -13.62 100.02
C GLY A 660 85.59 -13.32 101.10
N GLU A 661 85.52 -12.10 101.63
CA GLU A 661 84.48 -11.69 102.58
C GLU A 661 83.22 -11.25 101.84
N ILE A 662 82.05 -11.71 102.30
CA ILE A 662 80.74 -11.33 101.74
C ILE A 662 80.42 -9.89 102.14
N LEU A 663 80.14 -9.07 101.13
CA LEU A 663 79.72 -7.68 101.29
C LEU A 663 78.21 -7.51 101.17
N PHE A 664 77.60 -8.32 100.31
CA PHE A 664 76.17 -8.29 100.05
C PHE A 664 75.69 -9.70 99.69
N GLU A 665 74.50 -10.05 100.15
CA GLU A 665 73.86 -11.32 99.85
C GLU A 665 72.36 -11.09 99.71
N ASN A 666 71.77 -11.64 98.64
CA ASN A 666 70.34 -11.61 98.40
C ASN A 666 69.85 -13.01 98.02
N SER A 667 68.99 -13.57 98.86
CA SER A 667 68.43 -14.93 98.72
C SER A 667 67.02 -14.96 98.13
N ALA A 668 66.51 -13.82 97.64
CA ALA A 668 65.24 -13.73 96.92
C ALA A 668 65.24 -12.50 95.98
N PRO A 669 66.11 -12.47 94.95
CA PRO A 669 66.39 -11.27 94.16
C PRO A 669 65.30 -10.91 93.13
N ASN A 670 64.05 -11.36 93.34
CA ASN A 670 62.99 -11.43 92.34
C ASN A 670 62.31 -10.09 91.97
N THR A 671 63.04 -8.98 91.95
CA THR A 671 62.53 -7.69 91.45
C THR A 671 63.21 -7.31 90.14
N ALA A 672 62.41 -7.25 89.06
CA ALA A 672 62.85 -6.97 87.70
C ALA A 672 63.49 -5.57 87.52
N ASP A 673 63.34 -4.68 88.51
CA ASP A 673 63.87 -3.32 88.51
C ASP A 673 65.24 -3.17 89.18
N GLY A 674 65.80 -4.25 89.75
CA GLY A 674 67.12 -4.21 90.41
C GLY A 674 67.17 -3.39 91.70
N SER A 675 66.04 -2.92 92.22
CA SER A 675 65.94 -2.05 93.41
C SER A 675 66.42 -2.71 94.71
N ASN A 676 66.43 -4.04 94.76
CA ASN A 676 67.02 -4.85 95.82
C ASN A 676 68.47 -5.28 95.50
N GLY A 677 69.14 -4.51 94.64
CA GLY A 677 70.54 -4.69 94.26
C GLY A 677 71.52 -4.21 95.34
N TRP A 678 72.81 -4.49 95.16
CA TRP A 678 73.84 -3.93 96.03
C TRP A 678 74.14 -2.49 95.64
N ASP A 679 73.99 -1.56 96.58
CA ASP A 679 74.24 -0.12 96.41
C ASP A 679 75.72 0.29 96.57
N GLY A 680 76.63 -0.68 96.67
CA GLY A 680 78.06 -0.42 96.88
C GLY A 680 78.43 0.02 98.30
N THR A 681 77.56 -0.20 99.30
CA THR A 681 77.87 0.05 100.71
C THR A 681 78.07 -1.26 101.51
N TRP A 682 78.92 -1.23 102.53
CA TRP A 682 79.14 -2.34 103.45
C TRP A 682 79.40 -1.82 104.88
N ASN A 683 78.68 -2.36 105.87
CA ASN A 683 78.74 -1.93 107.27
C ASN A 683 78.57 -0.41 107.48
N GLY A 684 77.67 0.20 106.70
CA GLY A 684 77.38 1.64 106.76
C GLY A 684 78.49 2.54 106.19
N LYS A 685 79.47 1.96 105.49
CA LYS A 685 80.52 2.68 104.78
C LYS A 685 80.48 2.35 103.30
N GLU A 686 80.89 3.32 102.50
CA GLU A 686 81.15 3.12 101.09
C GLU A 686 82.24 2.04 100.85
N ALA A 687 81.94 1.05 100.02
CA ALA A 687 82.93 0.07 99.58
C ALA A 687 84.01 0.74 98.71
N GLU A 688 85.24 0.21 98.70
CA GLU A 688 86.36 0.79 97.93
C GLU A 688 86.12 0.69 96.42
N VAL A 689 86.61 1.64 95.64
CA VAL A 689 86.67 1.49 94.18
C VAL A 689 87.61 0.33 93.84
N GLY A 690 87.16 -0.62 93.05
CA GLY A 690 87.93 -1.83 92.75
C GLY A 690 87.10 -2.97 92.18
N SER A 691 87.76 -4.12 92.01
CA SER A 691 87.13 -5.34 91.50
C SER A 691 86.49 -6.15 92.62
N TYR A 692 85.26 -6.57 92.38
CA TYR A 692 84.45 -7.42 93.25
C TYR A 692 84.07 -8.70 92.51
N VAL A 693 83.80 -9.76 93.27
CA VAL A 693 83.36 -11.04 92.73
C VAL A 693 81.88 -11.19 93.03
N VAL A 694 81.06 -11.50 92.02
CA VAL A 694 79.68 -11.92 92.20
C VAL A 694 79.60 -13.43 92.03
N ILE A 695 78.80 -14.09 92.86
CA ILE A 695 78.35 -15.46 92.66
C ILE A 695 76.82 -15.41 92.63
N ALA A 696 76.25 -15.71 91.48
CA ALA A 696 74.81 -15.86 91.26
C ALA A 696 74.44 -17.34 91.18
N ARG A 697 73.21 -17.64 91.56
CA ARG A 697 72.54 -18.92 91.33
C ARG A 697 71.18 -18.64 90.73
N ALA A 698 70.93 -19.25 89.60
CA ALA A 698 69.62 -19.23 88.96
C ALA A 698 69.13 -20.66 88.79
N LYS A 699 67.83 -20.84 88.88
CA LYS A 699 67.18 -22.13 88.79
C LYS A 699 66.38 -22.17 87.50
N LYS A 700 66.62 -23.20 86.70
CA LYS A 700 65.89 -23.45 85.46
C LYS A 700 64.45 -23.83 85.79
N SER A 701 63.50 -23.37 84.98
CA SER A 701 62.07 -23.61 85.22
C SER A 701 61.65 -25.08 84.98
N PHE A 702 62.38 -25.81 84.14
CA PHE A 702 61.95 -27.12 83.61
C PHE A 702 62.53 -28.34 84.31
N ASP A 703 63.75 -28.28 84.87
CA ASP A 703 64.42 -29.41 85.53
C ASP A 703 64.81 -29.13 86.99
N ASP A 704 64.40 -27.96 87.50
CA ASP A 704 64.80 -27.43 88.81
C ASP A 704 66.33 -27.33 89.01
N ALA A 705 67.14 -27.49 87.95
CA ALA A 705 68.59 -27.48 88.08
C ALA A 705 69.09 -26.07 88.38
N VAL A 706 69.93 -25.99 89.41
CA VAL A 706 70.53 -24.73 89.84
C VAL A 706 71.86 -24.55 89.14
N GLN A 707 71.95 -23.51 88.31
CA GLN A 707 73.20 -23.07 87.70
C GLN A 707 73.86 -22.02 88.60
N SER A 708 75.08 -22.29 89.05
CA SER A 708 75.90 -21.29 89.73
C SER A 708 76.84 -20.63 88.74
N ILE A 709 76.82 -19.31 88.70
CA ILE A 709 77.58 -18.49 87.77
C ILE A 709 78.36 -17.49 88.61
N ASN A 710 79.66 -17.39 88.36
CA ASN A 710 80.50 -16.41 89.02
C ASN A 710 81.06 -15.43 87.98
N GLY A 711 81.35 -14.23 88.44
CA GLY A 711 81.91 -13.19 87.59
C GLY A 711 82.66 -12.18 88.43
N THR A 712 83.40 -11.33 87.75
CA THR A 712 84.02 -10.16 88.36
C THR A 712 83.46 -8.92 87.75
N PHE A 713 83.19 -7.92 88.57
CA PHE A 713 82.76 -6.61 88.11
C PHE A 713 83.55 -5.53 88.83
N VAL A 714 83.54 -4.32 88.29
CA VAL A 714 84.24 -3.17 88.85
C VAL A 714 83.23 -2.21 89.45
N LEU A 715 83.40 -1.85 90.72
CA LEU A 715 82.73 -0.69 91.30
C LEU A 715 83.55 0.54 90.95
N ILE A 716 82.91 1.49 90.27
CA ILE A 716 83.46 2.81 89.95
C ILE A 716 82.61 3.89 90.63
N ARG A 717 83.18 5.03 91.01
CA ARG A 717 82.45 6.19 91.54
C ARG A 717 82.92 7.47 90.88
#